data_AF-A0A7Y9DS84-F1
#
_entry.id   AF-A0A7Y9DS84-F1
#
_cell.length_a   1.000
_cell.length_b   1.000
_cell.length_c   1.000
_cell.angle_alpha   90.00
_cell.angle_beta   90.00
_cell.angle_gamma   90.00
#
_symmetry.space_group_name_H-M   'P 1'
#
loop_
_entity.id
_entity.type
_entity.pdbx_description
1 polymer ?
#
loop_
_entity_poly.entity_id
_entity_poly.type
_entity_poly.pdbx_seq_one_letter_code
_entity_poly.pdbx_strand_id
1 'polypeptide(L)'
;MEQHGAVARVCTADGVAVGAGVLLTPSLLATCAHVVATALGHDAVADEAPDDGVRIDLPFLPGTPSRSGRIRRWAPPTADGGGDIALLDLDAPAPAVVVPEWTRPRPWGTAFRVVGFPVGREDGVWAEGRLRAVQGSGWLQLAVDDGSTIGPGFSGAPVLDATTGTVLGLAVTDDRLSRGRTAYALTADDVLPLAPEVLANPFPGARAFTAEDHDLFVGREEETARCREVLAEHGVVVIAAGSGQGATSLLQAGLRAAAPDVVIADRLDLHPDPAAWLREQTRPVVGTARADRWQRIAGDPALQAVTVTIDGLDRERLRRAVLEPAASRPGPTVDAATAARLVDDAADAPGGLALLQRLLHRSVEDGTPPGDVGAAAVAVADAAWADLDEANRAVARPLLLGLVRAHDDGFGPGELPLDGLDDARHAVLETLAAARVVTIGRGGRPVAEPAHRALVDRWSPLADQLAADGPFLRWHDEARARARTWRRDPTVVLRAEALEQAEEHVENRAADVDGTVHALVAASRDRRARERRRRLVLIAVLLVLVLTTGLLTVSVSRVRLAAARATHNAETLGALSLAALPGDPSSGTQLALAAYRSDPSDVTARNALARAYVERRLTTSTMPVAGADDPAAVLVPDPEAEDTMVVAPGSALFVYRLYSPTPVFETVPGRDADTRPVSVSDGGRFVVLRTDTGAVRVWDRNTTTPPRFVPGSAVASVVATPDGTHLLATGPDGSGTLVSRVDLEALTSTVVARLPEAGDTAAPTADPTRLLITTPDGARTVRDATTGAVVGAVPTDAGVGLQGTVTVRCDTDPDETVVVADTATGAVRTRVPTGPHGCAGRPAMITAEGAHLVWLEGAPGTSATQPIQVVDLPDGRRRAAWVPSASAVMPPSAAVGIPVNPRFDIRHGQGELIDHGQVDGLNLLDSPTFRAPSATPPPVLKGPVDAIAVVPDATGATAFDAFGPRALGRLDAPPGGWSSVLVSPTAGSFLAVDRAPTGPRIDEYDLPRFRPLGSYPLPPSHDPPVVLARGGDDLVDRADGALTWFSATSHRPLAPPVPVGTGAAAASPDASQVAVREPGAIGLFSPGGIVASFPTTGAAGGMLLEANRLLSVDDPGDLVARAVPSGAVTARVPVPTGTGAVLGVDGADRPVTWDATLFRLAIWDVAAGRQVADVPLPPGVAPRPVAGGRIELDEGDVAFSIPTDADLWRVRLCQTQNRDFSATERTELPSGTSEVRPCSLADE
;
A
#
# COMPACT_ATOMS: atom_id res chain seq x y z
N MET A 1 -40.06 -47.55 22.18
CA MET A 1 -41.14 -46.54 22.12
C MET A 1 -41.23 -45.90 23.49
N GLU A 2 -41.11 -44.59 23.55
CA GLU A 2 -41.01 -43.88 24.82
C GLU A 2 -42.35 -43.86 25.55
N GLN A 3 -42.30 -43.94 26.88
CA GLN A 3 -43.48 -43.84 27.74
C GLN A 3 -44.16 -42.45 27.63
N HIS A 4 -43.53 -41.49 26.95
CA HIS A 4 -44.14 -40.22 26.53
C HIS A 4 -45.34 -40.43 25.58
N GLY A 5 -45.40 -41.54 24.84
CA GLY A 5 -46.60 -41.92 24.07
C GLY A 5 -47.82 -42.25 24.93
N ALA A 6 -47.65 -42.41 26.24
CA ALA A 6 -48.74 -42.51 27.21
C ALA A 6 -49.25 -41.14 27.70
N VAL A 7 -48.64 -40.02 27.27
CA VAL A 7 -48.92 -38.66 27.78
C VAL A 7 -49.84 -37.90 26.84
N ALA A 8 -50.86 -37.27 27.42
CA ALA A 8 -51.88 -36.49 26.72
C ALA A 8 -51.85 -35.02 27.11
N ARG A 9 -52.48 -34.18 26.28
CA ARG A 9 -52.88 -32.80 26.60
C ARG A 9 -54.40 -32.71 26.77
N VAL A 10 -54.84 -31.91 27.72
CA VAL A 10 -56.25 -31.64 28.03
C VAL A 10 -56.61 -30.28 27.41
N CYS A 11 -57.67 -30.25 26.60
CA CYS A 11 -58.03 -29.10 25.78
C CYS A 11 -59.45 -28.59 26.06
N THR A 12 -59.69 -27.29 25.83
CA THR A 12 -61.04 -26.73 25.71
C THR A 12 -61.78 -27.30 24.50
N ALA A 13 -63.10 -27.03 24.41
CA ALA A 13 -63.89 -27.40 23.23
C ALA A 13 -63.32 -26.86 21.90
N ASP A 14 -62.77 -25.64 21.92
CA ASP A 14 -62.11 -24.99 20.78
C ASP A 14 -60.71 -25.55 20.47
N GLY A 15 -60.22 -26.52 21.27
CA GLY A 15 -58.96 -27.24 21.06
C GLY A 15 -57.73 -26.66 21.78
N VAL A 16 -57.85 -25.50 22.44
CA VAL A 16 -56.75 -24.84 23.14
C VAL A 16 -56.33 -25.65 24.37
N ALA A 17 -55.03 -25.92 24.51
CA ALA A 17 -54.51 -26.71 25.62
C ALA A 17 -54.55 -25.94 26.96
N VAL A 18 -54.99 -26.63 28.04
CA VAL A 18 -55.04 -26.09 29.42
C VAL A 18 -54.25 -26.93 30.43
N GLY A 19 -53.88 -28.18 30.10
CA GLY A 19 -53.04 -29.05 30.93
C GLY A 19 -52.74 -30.41 30.29
N ALA A 20 -52.42 -31.43 31.09
CA ALA A 20 -51.87 -32.72 30.63
C ALA A 20 -52.35 -33.95 31.44
N GLY A 21 -51.98 -35.17 31.01
CA GLY A 21 -52.33 -36.43 31.70
C GLY A 21 -51.53 -37.67 31.21
N VAL A 22 -51.73 -38.86 31.81
CA VAL A 22 -50.94 -40.09 31.53
C VAL A 22 -51.74 -41.41 31.61
N LEU A 23 -51.39 -42.45 30.83
CA LEU A 23 -52.08 -43.77 30.80
C LEU A 23 -51.56 -44.82 31.81
N LEU A 24 -52.49 -45.62 32.35
CA LEU A 24 -52.30 -46.76 33.28
C LEU A 24 -52.50 -48.14 32.63
N THR A 25 -53.27 -48.19 31.56
CA THR A 25 -53.41 -49.29 30.60
C THR A 25 -53.65 -48.63 29.23
N PRO A 26 -53.73 -49.36 28.10
CA PRO A 26 -54.06 -48.72 26.83
C PRO A 26 -55.40 -47.96 26.79
N SER A 27 -56.30 -48.08 27.78
CA SER A 27 -57.63 -47.46 27.78
C SER A 27 -57.95 -46.51 28.96
N LEU A 28 -57.04 -46.34 29.92
CA LEU A 28 -57.33 -45.65 31.21
C LEU A 28 -56.29 -44.56 31.50
N LEU A 29 -56.73 -43.32 31.73
CA LEU A 29 -55.89 -42.13 31.88
C LEU A 29 -56.06 -41.42 33.25
N ALA A 30 -55.03 -40.70 33.71
CA ALA A 30 -55.01 -39.85 34.90
C ALA A 30 -54.61 -38.39 34.57
N THR A 31 -55.20 -37.41 35.26
CA THR A 31 -54.93 -35.96 35.14
C THR A 31 -55.35 -35.20 36.42
N CYS A 32 -55.22 -33.88 36.46
CA CYS A 32 -55.66 -33.02 37.57
C CYS A 32 -57.10 -32.49 37.38
N ALA A 33 -57.83 -32.28 38.47
CA ALA A 33 -59.24 -31.93 38.44
C ALA A 33 -59.49 -30.48 37.97
N HIS A 34 -58.73 -29.50 38.46
CA HIS A 34 -58.91 -28.09 38.07
C HIS A 34 -58.67 -27.85 36.58
N VAL A 35 -57.82 -28.67 35.94
CA VAL A 35 -57.56 -28.65 34.49
C VAL A 35 -58.82 -29.03 33.71
N VAL A 36 -59.47 -30.11 34.14
CA VAL A 36 -60.72 -30.63 33.55
C VAL A 36 -61.87 -29.63 33.74
N ALA A 37 -61.98 -28.99 34.90
CA ALA A 37 -62.96 -27.91 35.12
C ALA A 37 -62.68 -26.67 34.25
N THR A 38 -61.42 -26.24 34.16
CA THR A 38 -61.00 -25.10 33.34
C THR A 38 -61.22 -25.34 31.84
N ALA A 39 -61.02 -26.58 31.37
CA ALA A 39 -61.29 -26.98 29.98
C ALA A 39 -62.77 -26.78 29.57
N LEU A 40 -63.68 -26.93 30.53
CA LEU A 40 -65.13 -26.80 30.34
C LEU A 40 -65.67 -25.40 30.71
N GLY A 41 -64.86 -24.56 31.37
CA GLY A 41 -65.30 -23.26 31.91
C GLY A 41 -66.12 -23.35 33.20
N HIS A 42 -65.98 -24.45 33.95
CA HIS A 42 -66.65 -24.68 35.24
C HIS A 42 -65.78 -24.22 36.43
N ASP A 43 -66.40 -24.01 37.59
CA ASP A 43 -65.67 -23.73 38.82
C ASP A 43 -64.94 -25.00 39.31
N ALA A 44 -63.63 -24.88 39.54
CA ALA A 44 -62.76 -26.01 39.87
C ALA A 44 -62.94 -26.54 41.29
N VAL A 45 -63.50 -25.74 42.20
CA VAL A 45 -63.73 -26.13 43.61
C VAL A 45 -65.16 -26.63 43.88
N ALA A 46 -65.89 -27.02 42.83
CA ALA A 46 -67.16 -27.71 42.97
C ALA A 46 -66.97 -29.18 43.40
N ASP A 47 -67.68 -29.60 44.45
CA ASP A 47 -67.67 -31.00 44.94
C ASP A 47 -68.24 -31.98 43.89
N GLU A 48 -69.22 -31.53 43.10
CA GLU A 48 -69.83 -32.32 42.02
C GLU A 48 -69.03 -32.16 40.71
N ALA A 49 -68.75 -33.28 40.06
CA ALA A 49 -67.99 -33.32 38.81
C ALA A 49 -68.82 -32.76 37.63
N PRO A 50 -68.22 -32.05 36.66
CA PRO A 50 -68.88 -31.74 35.39
C PRO A 50 -69.25 -33.03 34.62
N ASP A 51 -70.50 -33.13 34.15
CA ASP A 51 -70.99 -34.29 33.37
C ASP A 51 -70.50 -34.29 31.89
N ASP A 52 -70.00 -33.15 31.41
CA ASP A 52 -69.54 -32.95 30.04
C ASP A 52 -68.20 -33.65 29.75
N GLY A 53 -68.08 -34.22 28.55
CA GLY A 53 -66.89 -34.95 28.13
C GLY A 53 -65.76 -34.04 27.70
N VAL A 54 -64.58 -34.19 28.30
CA VAL A 54 -63.42 -33.33 28.02
C VAL A 54 -62.60 -33.86 26.84
N ARG A 55 -62.07 -32.95 26.02
CA ARG A 55 -61.22 -33.27 24.89
C ARG A 55 -59.80 -33.61 25.35
N ILE A 56 -59.35 -34.80 24.99
CA ILE A 56 -58.01 -35.32 25.30
C ILE A 56 -57.29 -35.61 23.99
N ASP A 57 -56.23 -34.86 23.68
CA ASP A 57 -55.37 -35.10 22.52
C ASP A 57 -54.09 -35.84 22.99
N LEU A 58 -53.59 -36.80 22.21
CA LEU A 58 -52.33 -37.53 22.48
C LEU A 58 -51.21 -37.04 21.53
N PRO A 59 -50.53 -35.90 21.82
CA PRO A 59 -49.64 -35.23 20.86
C PRO A 59 -48.37 -36.02 20.52
N PHE A 60 -47.94 -36.93 21.39
CA PHE A 60 -46.76 -37.77 21.17
C PHE A 60 -47.07 -39.08 20.40
N LEU A 61 -48.32 -39.29 19.99
CA LEU A 61 -48.71 -40.36 19.07
C LEU A 61 -48.89 -39.81 17.64
N PRO A 62 -48.51 -40.57 16.59
CA PRO A 62 -48.58 -40.09 15.20
C PRO A 62 -49.96 -39.57 14.81
N GLY A 63 -50.02 -38.32 14.35
CA GLY A 63 -51.25 -37.65 13.93
C GLY A 63 -52.08 -37.04 15.06
N THR A 64 -51.55 -36.97 16.30
CA THR A 64 -52.22 -36.37 17.48
C THR A 64 -53.66 -36.88 17.66
N PRO A 65 -53.86 -38.20 17.85
CA PRO A 65 -55.21 -38.76 17.95
C PRO A 65 -55.97 -38.15 19.13
N SER A 66 -57.08 -37.48 18.80
CA SER A 66 -58.03 -36.93 19.78
C SER A 66 -58.99 -38.00 20.30
N ARG A 67 -59.43 -37.83 21.54
CA ARG A 67 -60.33 -38.71 22.30
C ARG A 67 -61.27 -37.86 23.16
N SER A 68 -62.41 -38.43 23.51
CA SER A 68 -63.29 -37.87 24.54
C SER A 68 -63.07 -38.63 25.84
N GLY A 69 -62.53 -37.95 26.84
CA GLY A 69 -62.35 -38.50 28.18
C GLY A 69 -63.61 -38.29 29.01
N ARG A 70 -64.22 -39.38 29.50
CA ARG A 70 -65.29 -39.31 30.51
C ARG A 70 -64.70 -39.54 31.90
N ILE A 71 -65.10 -38.71 32.85
CA ILE A 71 -64.62 -38.78 34.24
C ILE A 71 -65.10 -40.10 34.89
N ARG A 72 -64.14 -41.00 35.15
CA ARG A 72 -64.33 -42.28 35.86
C ARG A 72 -64.20 -42.11 37.39
N ARG A 73 -63.33 -41.19 37.82
CA ARG A 73 -63.15 -40.74 39.21
C ARG A 73 -62.87 -39.24 39.24
N TRP A 74 -63.47 -38.54 40.20
CA TRP A 74 -63.28 -37.11 40.47
C TRP A 74 -62.83 -36.91 41.92
N ALA A 75 -61.87 -36.02 42.14
CA ALA A 75 -61.47 -35.52 43.44
C ALA A 75 -61.03 -34.04 43.27
N PRO A 76 -61.88 -33.06 43.63
CA PRO A 76 -61.57 -31.64 43.41
C PRO A 76 -60.47 -31.13 44.34
N PRO A 77 -59.91 -29.93 44.11
CA PRO A 77 -58.88 -29.33 44.98
C PRO A 77 -59.48 -28.89 46.32
N THR A 78 -58.84 -29.28 47.44
CA THR A 78 -59.27 -28.88 48.79
C THR A 78 -58.38 -27.79 49.39
N ALA A 79 -58.92 -27.02 50.34
CA ALA A 79 -58.23 -25.87 50.94
C ALA A 79 -56.92 -26.22 51.69
N ASP A 80 -56.81 -27.46 52.19
CA ASP A 80 -55.60 -27.97 52.87
C ASP A 80 -54.50 -28.40 51.89
N GLY A 81 -54.80 -28.42 50.58
CA GLY A 81 -53.89 -28.82 49.51
C GLY A 81 -54.07 -30.26 49.01
N GLY A 82 -54.92 -31.08 49.64
CA GLY A 82 -55.25 -32.42 49.14
C GLY A 82 -56.22 -32.42 47.97
N GLY A 83 -56.30 -33.53 47.23
CA GLY A 83 -57.22 -33.72 46.11
C GLY A 83 -56.61 -33.35 44.76
N ASP A 84 -57.40 -32.72 43.89
CA ASP A 84 -57.03 -32.32 42.52
C ASP A 84 -56.61 -33.47 41.58
N ILE A 85 -57.36 -34.57 41.58
CA ILE A 85 -57.13 -35.74 40.68
C ILE A 85 -58.41 -36.09 39.93
N ALA A 86 -58.29 -36.40 38.63
CA ALA A 86 -59.32 -37.06 37.84
C ALA A 86 -58.75 -38.27 37.10
N LEU A 87 -59.46 -39.41 37.14
CA LEU A 87 -59.21 -40.54 36.24
C LEU A 87 -60.25 -40.51 35.13
N LEU A 88 -59.81 -40.64 33.88
CA LEU A 88 -60.65 -40.61 32.69
C LEU A 88 -60.62 -41.98 31.99
N ASP A 89 -61.78 -42.55 31.71
CA ASP A 89 -61.89 -43.62 30.71
C ASP A 89 -61.95 -42.96 29.32
N LEU A 90 -61.13 -43.45 28.40
CA LEU A 90 -61.13 -42.98 27.00
C LEU A 90 -62.17 -43.74 26.18
N ASP A 91 -62.83 -43.04 25.25
CA ASP A 91 -63.85 -43.59 24.34
C ASP A 91 -63.34 -44.72 23.44
N ALA A 92 -62.03 -44.77 23.18
CA ALA A 92 -61.34 -45.93 22.59
C ALA A 92 -59.89 -46.02 23.08
N PRO A 93 -59.31 -47.23 23.24
CA PRO A 93 -57.93 -47.40 23.65
C PRO A 93 -56.95 -46.68 22.73
N ALA A 94 -55.87 -46.16 23.33
CA ALA A 94 -54.73 -45.60 22.63
C ALA A 94 -53.95 -46.72 21.92
N PRO A 95 -53.76 -46.64 20.59
CA PRO A 95 -53.15 -47.72 19.82
C PRO A 95 -51.65 -47.83 20.11
N ALA A 96 -51.18 -49.07 20.30
CA ALA A 96 -49.76 -49.42 20.47
C ALA A 96 -49.01 -48.70 21.62
N VAL A 97 -49.69 -48.23 22.66
CA VAL A 97 -49.03 -47.66 23.84
C VAL A 97 -48.39 -48.74 24.69
N VAL A 98 -47.07 -48.65 24.88
CA VAL A 98 -46.36 -49.35 25.96
C VAL A 98 -46.61 -48.58 27.24
N VAL A 99 -47.32 -49.22 28.18
CA VAL A 99 -47.68 -48.66 29.47
C VAL A 99 -46.43 -48.55 30.36
N PRO A 100 -46.19 -47.43 31.07
CA PRO A 100 -45.08 -47.35 32.02
C PRO A 100 -45.29 -48.26 33.24
N GLU A 101 -44.19 -48.83 33.74
CA GLU A 101 -44.17 -49.39 35.08
C GLU A 101 -44.16 -48.24 36.11
N TRP A 102 -44.85 -48.43 37.25
CA TRP A 102 -45.03 -47.41 38.28
C TRP A 102 -44.16 -47.69 39.49
N THR A 103 -43.62 -46.66 40.14
CA THR A 103 -42.69 -46.82 41.27
C THR A 103 -42.79 -45.65 42.24
N ARG A 104 -42.60 -45.93 43.54
CA ARG A 104 -42.69 -44.92 44.61
C ARG A 104 -41.53 -43.91 44.54
N PRO A 105 -41.79 -42.58 44.59
CA PRO A 105 -40.75 -41.57 44.52
C PRO A 105 -39.83 -41.58 45.75
N ARG A 106 -38.56 -41.18 45.52
CA ARG A 106 -37.59 -40.87 46.58
C ARG A 106 -37.45 -39.33 46.68
N PRO A 107 -37.88 -38.69 47.78
CA PRO A 107 -37.77 -37.25 47.93
C PRO A 107 -36.32 -36.74 47.99
N TRP A 108 -36.14 -35.47 47.64
CA TRP A 108 -34.89 -34.70 47.67
C TRP A 108 -33.73 -35.17 46.75
N GLY A 109 -33.43 -34.37 45.73
CA GLY A 109 -32.22 -34.48 44.91
C GLY A 109 -32.39 -35.33 43.64
N THR A 110 -33.32 -36.28 43.64
CA THR A 110 -33.82 -37.03 42.47
C THR A 110 -34.13 -36.07 41.33
N ALA A 111 -33.56 -36.33 40.15
CA ALA A 111 -33.82 -35.55 38.95
C ALA A 111 -35.13 -36.01 38.30
N PHE A 112 -35.97 -35.06 37.90
CA PHE A 112 -37.25 -35.34 37.27
C PHE A 112 -37.38 -34.63 35.93
N ARG A 113 -38.26 -35.15 35.08
CA ARG A 113 -38.73 -34.49 33.86
C ARG A 113 -40.25 -34.41 33.84
N VAL A 114 -40.77 -33.33 33.27
CA VAL A 114 -42.20 -33.09 33.07
C VAL A 114 -42.41 -32.30 31.78
N VAL A 115 -43.52 -32.56 31.08
CA VAL A 115 -43.89 -31.87 29.84
C VAL A 115 -45.27 -31.25 29.97
N GLY A 116 -45.37 -29.95 29.70
CA GLY A 116 -46.62 -29.19 29.73
C GLY A 116 -46.90 -28.51 28.40
N PHE A 117 -48.13 -28.02 28.24
CA PHE A 117 -48.63 -27.45 26.98
C PHE A 117 -49.10 -26.00 27.20
N PRO A 118 -48.18 -25.05 27.48
CA PRO A 118 -48.55 -23.65 27.66
C PRO A 118 -49.04 -23.03 26.34
N VAL A 119 -49.93 -22.06 26.44
CA VAL A 119 -50.60 -21.40 25.29
C VAL A 119 -49.58 -20.88 24.27
N GLY A 120 -49.76 -21.24 23.00
CA GLY A 120 -48.83 -20.92 21.92
C GLY A 120 -47.61 -21.85 21.79
N ARG A 121 -47.54 -22.93 22.58
CA ARG A 121 -46.54 -24.01 22.52
C ARG A 121 -47.21 -25.38 22.67
N GLU A 122 -48.28 -25.61 21.93
CA GLU A 122 -49.19 -26.75 22.12
C GLU A 122 -48.62 -28.13 21.72
N ASP A 123 -47.44 -28.16 21.11
CA ASP A 123 -46.66 -29.37 20.81
C ASP A 123 -45.91 -29.92 22.04
N GLY A 124 -45.83 -29.13 23.12
CA GLY A 124 -45.21 -29.50 24.39
C GLY A 124 -43.91 -28.76 24.68
N VAL A 125 -43.76 -28.34 25.94
CA VAL A 125 -42.55 -27.73 26.50
C VAL A 125 -42.07 -28.58 27.66
N TRP A 126 -40.85 -29.09 27.55
CA TRP A 126 -40.20 -29.82 28.64
C TRP A 126 -39.64 -28.86 29.68
N ALA A 127 -39.80 -29.25 30.95
CA ALA A 127 -39.08 -28.70 32.08
C ALA A 127 -38.41 -29.84 32.86
N GLU A 128 -37.21 -29.59 33.33
CA GLU A 128 -36.48 -30.51 34.21
C GLU A 128 -35.95 -29.79 35.44
N GLY A 129 -35.58 -30.57 36.45
CA GLY A 129 -35.17 -30.06 37.74
C GLY A 129 -34.99 -31.17 38.76
N ARG A 130 -35.05 -30.81 40.05
CA ARG A 130 -34.89 -31.76 41.15
C ARG A 130 -36.03 -31.70 42.14
N LEU A 131 -36.48 -32.88 42.56
CA LEU A 131 -37.43 -33.04 43.64
C LEU A 131 -36.81 -32.47 44.93
N ARG A 132 -37.61 -31.75 45.72
CA ARG A 132 -37.25 -31.33 47.08
C ARG A 132 -38.02 -32.18 48.08
N ALA A 133 -38.46 -31.60 49.19
CA ALA A 133 -39.32 -32.27 50.16
C ALA A 133 -40.80 -32.08 49.78
N VAL A 134 -41.65 -32.89 50.40
CA VAL A 134 -43.08 -32.59 50.52
C VAL A 134 -43.25 -31.44 51.51
N GLN A 135 -44.07 -30.44 51.17
CA GLN A 135 -44.38 -29.32 52.05
C GLN A 135 -45.51 -29.64 53.03
N GLY A 136 -45.75 -28.77 54.01
CA GLY A 136 -46.81 -28.92 55.01
C GLY A 136 -48.25 -28.95 54.45
N SER A 137 -48.42 -28.62 53.18
CA SER A 137 -49.67 -28.71 52.40
C SER A 137 -49.82 -30.03 51.62
N GLY A 138 -48.95 -31.03 51.85
CA GLY A 138 -48.97 -32.33 51.16
C GLY A 138 -48.32 -32.36 49.78
N TRP A 139 -48.01 -31.20 49.18
CA TRP A 139 -47.43 -31.10 47.85
C TRP A 139 -45.92 -31.38 47.81
N LEU A 140 -45.47 -32.23 46.87
CA LEU A 140 -44.06 -32.44 46.57
C LEU A 140 -43.49 -31.23 45.82
N GLN A 141 -42.53 -30.52 46.43
CA GLN A 141 -41.94 -29.33 45.81
C GLN A 141 -40.98 -29.68 44.68
N LEU A 142 -41.20 -29.06 43.52
CA LEU A 142 -40.37 -29.13 42.33
C LEU A 142 -39.48 -27.87 42.26
N ALA A 143 -38.17 -28.05 42.41
CA ALA A 143 -37.19 -27.00 42.09
C ALA A 143 -36.80 -27.13 40.61
N VAL A 144 -37.14 -26.13 39.81
CA VAL A 144 -36.90 -26.09 38.36
C VAL A 144 -35.53 -25.46 38.09
N ASP A 145 -34.76 -26.06 37.17
CA ASP A 145 -33.39 -25.61 36.89
C ASP A 145 -33.35 -24.38 35.94
N ASP A 146 -32.20 -23.70 35.90
CA ASP A 146 -32.05 -22.36 35.32
C ASP A 146 -32.29 -22.32 33.79
N GLY A 147 -33.40 -21.72 33.38
CA GLY A 147 -33.81 -21.56 31.98
C GLY A 147 -35.19 -22.12 31.68
N SER A 148 -35.67 -23.08 32.47
CA SER A 148 -37.04 -23.62 32.40
C SER A 148 -37.98 -22.91 33.37
N THR A 149 -39.27 -22.88 33.01
CA THR A 149 -40.35 -22.37 33.88
C THR A 149 -41.57 -23.27 33.74
N ILE A 150 -41.94 -23.93 34.84
CA ILE A 150 -43.24 -24.63 34.96
C ILE A 150 -44.28 -23.56 35.34
N GLY A 151 -45.42 -23.55 34.65
CA GLY A 151 -46.49 -22.56 34.79
C GLY A 151 -47.81 -23.06 34.21
N PRO A 152 -48.78 -22.17 33.89
CA PRO A 152 -50.05 -22.56 33.27
C PRO A 152 -49.85 -23.47 32.04
N GLY A 153 -50.64 -24.53 31.94
CA GLY A 153 -50.50 -25.60 30.94
C GLY A 153 -49.65 -26.80 31.36
N PHE A 154 -48.96 -26.78 32.51
CA PHE A 154 -48.22 -27.94 33.03
C PHE A 154 -49.02 -28.82 34.01
N SER A 155 -50.14 -28.33 34.55
CA SER A 155 -50.97 -29.10 35.49
C SER A 155 -51.47 -30.43 34.90
N GLY A 156 -51.45 -31.50 35.69
CA GLY A 156 -51.81 -32.86 35.32
C GLY A 156 -50.72 -33.67 34.61
N ALA A 157 -49.58 -33.06 34.24
CA ALA A 157 -48.49 -33.75 33.54
C ALA A 157 -47.76 -34.77 34.45
N PRO A 158 -47.35 -35.94 33.94
CA PRO A 158 -46.60 -36.90 34.75
C PRO A 158 -45.19 -36.40 35.07
N VAL A 159 -44.84 -36.51 36.34
CA VAL A 159 -43.47 -36.36 36.84
C VAL A 159 -42.78 -37.72 36.68
N LEU A 160 -41.77 -37.78 35.82
CA LEU A 160 -41.04 -39.00 35.49
C LEU A 160 -39.69 -39.02 36.20
N ASP A 161 -39.24 -40.19 36.66
CA ASP A 161 -37.85 -40.36 37.07
C ASP A 161 -36.95 -40.23 35.83
N ALA A 162 -36.01 -39.29 35.86
CA ALA A 162 -35.14 -39.02 34.72
C ALA A 162 -34.15 -40.17 34.38
N THR A 163 -34.09 -41.21 35.22
CA THR A 163 -33.20 -42.36 35.10
C THR A 163 -33.94 -43.62 34.63
N THR A 164 -35.08 -43.94 35.25
CA THR A 164 -35.82 -45.20 34.99
C THR A 164 -37.03 -45.03 34.09
N GLY A 165 -37.49 -43.80 33.83
CA GLY A 165 -38.72 -43.51 33.06
C GLY A 165 -40.01 -43.84 33.80
N THR A 166 -39.96 -44.68 34.84
CA THR A 166 -41.10 -45.04 35.69
C THR A 166 -41.80 -43.81 36.27
N VAL A 167 -43.13 -43.85 36.30
CA VAL A 167 -43.94 -42.70 36.71
C VAL A 167 -43.88 -42.53 38.22
N LEU A 168 -43.58 -41.30 38.67
CA LEU A 168 -43.42 -40.93 40.07
C LEU A 168 -44.62 -40.14 40.64
N GLY A 169 -45.40 -39.46 39.79
CA GLY A 169 -46.41 -38.49 40.24
C GLY A 169 -47.01 -37.64 39.12
N LEU A 170 -47.80 -36.62 39.48
CA LEU A 170 -48.44 -35.64 38.57
C LEU A 170 -48.16 -34.19 39.03
N ALA A 171 -47.84 -33.27 38.12
CA ALA A 171 -47.47 -31.87 38.43
C ALA A 171 -48.67 -30.91 38.47
N VAL A 172 -48.58 -29.79 39.21
CA VAL A 172 -49.63 -28.76 39.38
C VAL A 172 -49.05 -27.35 39.51
N THR A 173 -49.80 -26.36 39.00
CA THR A 173 -49.52 -24.91 39.12
C THR A 173 -50.79 -24.08 39.40
N ASP A 174 -50.67 -23.08 40.29
CA ASP A 174 -51.70 -22.05 40.57
C ASP A 174 -50.99 -20.69 40.75
N ASP A 175 -51.40 -19.67 40.00
CA ASP A 175 -50.86 -18.30 40.05
C ASP A 175 -50.96 -17.65 41.44
N ARG A 176 -51.86 -18.11 42.32
CA ARG A 176 -51.96 -17.66 43.72
C ARG A 176 -50.80 -18.16 44.59
N LEU A 177 -50.16 -19.27 44.22
CA LEU A 177 -49.07 -19.92 44.94
C LEU A 177 -47.72 -19.80 44.21
N SER A 178 -47.72 -19.66 42.89
CA SER A 178 -46.53 -19.65 42.02
C SER A 178 -45.92 -18.26 41.81
N ARG A 179 -45.27 -17.69 42.85
CA ARG A 179 -44.41 -16.50 42.70
C ARG A 179 -42.92 -16.87 42.52
N GLY A 180 -42.54 -17.21 41.29
CA GLY A 180 -41.14 -17.42 40.89
C GLY A 180 -40.87 -18.81 40.30
N ARG A 181 -39.61 -19.25 40.34
CA ARG A 181 -39.13 -20.51 39.73
C ARG A 181 -39.41 -21.75 40.61
N THR A 182 -40.67 -21.99 40.98
CA THR A 182 -41.04 -23.10 41.87
C THR A 182 -42.44 -23.63 41.57
N ALA A 183 -42.58 -24.94 41.49
CA ALA A 183 -43.84 -25.66 41.19
C ALA A 183 -44.01 -26.89 42.10
N TYR A 184 -45.09 -27.65 41.91
CA TYR A 184 -45.55 -28.68 42.86
C TYR A 184 -46.09 -29.95 42.18
N ALA A 185 -46.21 -31.06 42.93
CA ALA A 185 -46.71 -32.36 42.42
C ALA A 185 -47.37 -33.27 43.49
N LEU A 186 -48.21 -34.19 42.99
CA LEU A 186 -48.80 -35.38 43.65
C LEU A 186 -47.96 -36.64 43.33
N THR A 187 -48.21 -37.81 43.95
CA THR A 187 -47.30 -38.98 43.87
C THR A 187 -47.93 -40.31 43.39
N ALA A 188 -47.10 -41.29 43.04
CA ALA A 188 -47.52 -42.62 42.60
C ALA A 188 -48.27 -43.45 43.67
N ASP A 189 -48.03 -43.19 44.96
CA ASP A 189 -48.77 -43.85 46.05
C ASP A 189 -50.22 -43.37 46.15
N ASP A 190 -50.51 -42.20 45.59
CA ASP A 190 -51.87 -41.66 45.48
C ASP A 190 -52.68 -42.33 44.33
N VAL A 191 -52.11 -43.32 43.61
CA VAL A 191 -52.65 -43.84 42.33
C VAL A 191 -52.75 -45.40 42.15
N LEU A 192 -51.79 -46.22 42.63
CA LEU A 192 -51.41 -47.50 41.96
C LEU A 192 -52.18 -48.88 42.17
N PRO A 193 -52.41 -49.40 43.40
CA PRO A 193 -52.31 -50.85 43.81
C PRO A 193 -52.79 -52.11 42.92
N LEU A 194 -51.90 -53.09 42.45
CA LEU A 194 -52.14 -54.32 41.52
C LEU A 194 -51.46 -55.81 41.67
N ALA A 195 -50.70 -56.46 40.69
CA ALA A 195 -50.78 -57.94 40.20
C ALA A 195 -49.50 -58.96 40.02
N PRO A 196 -49.56 -60.28 39.55
CA PRO A 196 -48.52 -61.43 39.77
C PRO A 196 -47.97 -62.66 38.83
N GLU A 197 -47.60 -63.59 37.86
CA GLU A 197 -46.91 -64.97 38.05
C GLU A 197 -46.46 -65.93 36.82
N VAL A 198 -45.45 -66.90 36.88
CA VAL A 198 -44.96 -67.88 35.77
C VAL A 198 -43.98 -69.13 36.05
N LEU A 199 -43.81 -70.11 35.07
CA LEU A 199 -42.61 -70.98 34.56
C LEU A 199 -42.17 -72.47 34.97
N ALA A 200 -41.54 -73.29 34.04
CA ALA A 200 -40.78 -74.61 34.20
C ALA A 200 -40.03 -75.25 32.92
N ASN A 201 -39.02 -76.20 33.02
CA ASN A 201 -38.35 -77.06 31.94
C ASN A 201 -37.36 -78.21 32.46
N PRO A 202 -36.86 -79.24 31.67
CA PRO A 202 -36.18 -80.49 32.16
C PRO A 202 -34.68 -80.91 31.79
N PHE A 203 -34.39 -81.66 30.69
CA PHE A 203 -33.34 -82.75 30.64
C PHE A 203 -31.97 -82.51 29.92
N PRO A 204 -30.82 -82.55 30.63
CA PRO A 204 -30.28 -81.30 31.14
C PRO A 204 -30.03 -80.22 30.06
N GLY A 205 -29.72 -80.54 28.80
CA GLY A 205 -29.65 -79.54 27.72
C GLY A 205 -28.55 -78.50 27.95
N ALA A 206 -28.93 -77.26 28.29
CA ALA A 206 -27.96 -76.23 28.70
C ALA A 206 -27.52 -76.33 30.18
N ARG A 207 -28.23 -77.10 31.02
CA ARG A 207 -27.89 -77.40 32.41
C ARG A 207 -26.67 -78.34 32.47
N ALA A 208 -25.81 -78.15 33.48
CA ALA A 208 -24.77 -79.13 33.82
C ALA A 208 -25.39 -80.36 34.52
N PHE A 209 -24.80 -81.54 34.33
CA PHE A 209 -25.22 -82.77 35.04
C PHE A 209 -25.01 -82.56 36.55
N THR A 210 -26.00 -82.86 37.39
CA THR A 210 -25.88 -82.77 38.85
C THR A 210 -25.37 -84.08 39.45
N ALA A 211 -25.14 -84.13 40.77
CA ALA A 211 -24.82 -85.37 41.47
C ALA A 211 -25.93 -86.45 41.32
N GLU A 212 -27.18 -86.02 41.11
CA GLU A 212 -28.33 -86.91 40.83
C GLU A 212 -28.33 -87.44 39.38
N ASP A 213 -27.54 -86.84 38.48
CA ASP A 213 -27.34 -87.30 37.10
C ASP A 213 -26.03 -88.12 36.95
N HIS A 214 -25.36 -88.55 38.03
CA HIS A 214 -24.09 -89.30 38.01
C HIS A 214 -24.11 -90.50 37.05
N ASP A 215 -25.16 -91.33 37.13
CA ASP A 215 -25.28 -92.55 36.33
C ASP A 215 -25.54 -92.28 34.83
N LEU A 216 -25.69 -91.01 34.44
CA LEU A 216 -25.79 -90.54 33.05
C LEU A 216 -24.50 -89.85 32.57
N PHE A 217 -23.48 -89.72 33.42
CA PHE A 217 -22.27 -88.96 33.13
C PHE A 217 -21.10 -89.90 32.76
N VAL A 218 -20.91 -90.11 31.46
CA VAL A 218 -20.06 -91.16 30.87
C VAL A 218 -18.87 -90.55 30.10
N GLY A 219 -17.74 -91.27 30.03
CA GLY A 219 -16.60 -90.93 29.17
C GLY A 219 -15.57 -89.97 29.76
N ARG A 220 -15.67 -89.65 31.06
CA ARG A 220 -14.74 -88.79 31.83
C ARG A 220 -14.12 -89.52 33.02
N GLU A 221 -14.04 -90.84 32.96
CA GLU A 221 -13.63 -91.68 34.10
C GLU A 221 -12.17 -91.43 34.51
N GLU A 222 -11.27 -91.21 33.54
CA GLU A 222 -9.85 -90.88 33.77
C GLU A 222 -9.66 -89.49 34.38
N GLU A 223 -10.34 -88.47 33.84
CA GLU A 223 -10.27 -87.10 34.35
C GLU A 223 -10.89 -87.02 35.75
N THR A 224 -11.93 -87.80 36.02
CA THR A 224 -12.51 -87.98 37.35
C THR A 224 -11.51 -88.62 38.31
N ALA A 225 -10.82 -89.69 37.91
CA ALA A 225 -9.79 -90.34 38.71
C ALA A 225 -8.63 -89.38 39.03
N ARG A 226 -8.08 -88.71 38.02
CA ARG A 226 -7.00 -87.73 38.17
C ARG A 226 -7.40 -86.55 39.07
N CYS A 227 -8.64 -86.08 38.98
CA CYS A 227 -9.14 -85.06 39.90
C CYS A 227 -9.22 -85.56 41.35
N ARG A 228 -9.54 -86.84 41.58
CA ARG A 228 -9.52 -87.45 42.93
C ARG A 228 -8.10 -87.64 43.45
N GLU A 229 -7.14 -87.98 42.60
CA GLU A 229 -5.71 -88.05 42.96
C GLU A 229 -5.18 -86.69 43.44
N VAL A 230 -5.37 -85.63 42.64
CA VAL A 230 -4.94 -84.26 43.00
C VAL A 230 -5.66 -83.75 44.24
N LEU A 231 -6.97 -84.01 44.38
CA LEU A 231 -7.74 -83.67 45.57
C LEU A 231 -7.26 -84.42 46.83
N ALA A 232 -6.80 -85.66 46.70
CA ALA A 232 -6.27 -86.45 47.81
C ALA A 232 -4.84 -86.05 48.20
N GLU A 233 -4.00 -85.65 47.24
CA GLU A 233 -2.61 -85.22 47.49
C GLU A 233 -2.53 -83.79 48.05
N HIS A 234 -3.39 -82.88 47.59
CA HIS A 234 -3.28 -81.44 47.90
C HIS A 234 -4.48 -80.87 48.66
N GLY A 235 -5.57 -81.64 48.85
CA GLY A 235 -6.81 -81.14 49.44
C GLY A 235 -7.59 -80.16 48.54
N VAL A 236 -7.07 -79.81 47.37
CA VAL A 236 -7.69 -78.86 46.43
C VAL A 236 -7.51 -79.39 45.02
N VAL A 237 -8.56 -79.32 44.20
CA VAL A 237 -8.45 -79.47 42.74
C VAL A 237 -9.27 -78.39 42.04
N VAL A 238 -8.68 -77.78 41.00
CA VAL A 238 -9.35 -76.81 40.13
C VAL A 238 -9.44 -77.38 38.72
N ILE A 239 -10.67 -77.56 38.22
CA ILE A 239 -10.94 -78.05 36.87
C ILE A 239 -10.88 -76.87 35.90
N ALA A 240 -9.80 -76.78 35.14
CA ALA A 240 -9.63 -75.77 34.08
C ALA A 240 -10.12 -76.33 32.74
N ALA A 241 -11.08 -75.64 32.09
CA ALA A 241 -11.67 -76.09 30.82
C ALA A 241 -12.05 -74.95 29.87
N GLY A 242 -12.13 -75.27 28.58
CA GLY A 242 -12.83 -74.45 27.59
C GLY A 242 -14.34 -74.41 27.87
N SER A 243 -14.99 -73.30 27.51
CA SER A 243 -16.41 -73.09 27.78
C SER A 243 -17.27 -74.12 27.03
N GLY A 244 -17.93 -75.03 27.77
CA GLY A 244 -18.76 -76.11 27.21
C GLY A 244 -18.12 -77.50 27.22
N GLN A 245 -16.85 -77.66 27.62
CA GLN A 245 -16.16 -78.96 27.68
C GLN A 245 -16.56 -79.83 28.89
N GLY A 246 -17.45 -79.34 29.75
CA GLY A 246 -18.09 -80.13 30.82
C GLY A 246 -17.53 -79.96 32.24
N ALA A 247 -16.73 -78.95 32.55
CA ALA A 247 -16.12 -78.77 33.88
C ALA A 247 -17.11 -78.81 35.06
N THR A 248 -18.22 -78.06 34.99
CA THR A 248 -19.25 -78.06 36.05
C THR A 248 -19.99 -79.40 36.13
N SER A 249 -20.16 -80.12 35.02
CA SER A 249 -20.68 -81.50 35.02
C SER A 249 -19.70 -82.48 35.67
N LEU A 250 -18.40 -82.37 35.38
CA LEU A 250 -17.34 -83.19 36.01
C LEU A 250 -17.26 -82.93 37.52
N LEU A 251 -17.40 -81.67 37.94
CA LEU A 251 -17.50 -81.31 39.36
C LEU A 251 -18.73 -81.92 40.02
N GLN A 252 -19.92 -81.68 39.47
CA GLN A 252 -21.19 -82.01 40.12
C GLN A 252 -21.57 -83.49 40.00
N ALA A 253 -21.42 -84.09 38.82
CA ALA A 253 -21.70 -85.51 38.58
C ALA A 253 -20.49 -86.39 38.93
N GLY A 254 -19.30 -86.13 38.37
CA GLY A 254 -18.14 -87.03 38.52
C GLY A 254 -17.46 -87.00 39.91
N LEU A 255 -17.37 -85.82 40.55
CA LEU A 255 -16.64 -85.65 41.80
C LEU A 255 -17.55 -85.56 43.04
N ARG A 256 -18.52 -84.65 43.06
CA ARG A 256 -19.42 -84.44 44.22
C ARG A 256 -20.22 -85.71 44.57
N ALA A 257 -20.63 -86.50 43.58
CA ALA A 257 -21.33 -87.76 43.84
C ALA A 257 -20.45 -88.81 44.55
N ALA A 258 -19.12 -88.79 44.33
CA ALA A 258 -18.16 -89.71 44.93
C ALA A 258 -17.46 -89.17 46.19
N ALA A 259 -17.50 -87.85 46.40
CA ALA A 259 -16.97 -87.16 47.56
C ALA A 259 -17.95 -86.04 47.99
N PRO A 260 -19.04 -86.36 48.71
CA PRO A 260 -20.09 -85.40 49.04
C PRO A 260 -19.64 -84.31 50.03
N ASP A 261 -18.57 -84.54 50.78
CA ASP A 261 -18.07 -83.64 51.84
C ASP A 261 -17.11 -82.53 51.35
N VAL A 262 -17.00 -82.30 50.04
CA VAL A 262 -16.16 -81.24 49.45
C VAL A 262 -16.83 -79.87 49.47
N VAL A 263 -16.03 -78.81 49.51
CA VAL A 263 -16.44 -77.43 49.25
C VAL A 263 -16.41 -77.18 47.74
N ILE A 264 -17.42 -76.50 47.20
CA ILE A 264 -17.59 -76.28 45.76
C ILE A 264 -17.42 -74.79 45.42
N ALA A 265 -16.52 -74.51 44.47
CA ALA A 265 -16.26 -73.15 43.97
C ALA A 265 -16.38 -73.10 42.43
N ASP A 266 -17.60 -72.92 41.91
CA ASP A 266 -17.80 -72.74 40.47
C ASP A 266 -17.36 -71.33 40.02
N ARG A 267 -16.62 -71.25 38.91
CA ARG A 267 -16.00 -70.02 38.36
C ARG A 267 -15.06 -69.30 39.32
N LEU A 268 -14.12 -70.04 39.90
CA LEU A 268 -13.02 -69.53 40.71
C LEU A 268 -12.12 -68.53 39.96
N ASP A 269 -12.16 -68.51 38.62
CA ASP A 269 -11.53 -67.49 37.76
C ASP A 269 -12.13 -66.08 37.89
N LEU A 270 -13.24 -65.91 38.62
CA LEU A 270 -13.80 -64.61 38.98
C LEU A 270 -13.45 -64.14 40.41
N HIS A 271 -12.79 -64.97 41.23
CA HIS A 271 -12.45 -64.55 42.59
C HIS A 271 -11.31 -63.51 42.55
N PRO A 272 -11.37 -62.39 43.31
CA PRO A 272 -10.35 -61.33 43.24
C PRO A 272 -8.93 -61.79 43.62
N ASP A 273 -8.83 -62.72 44.57
CA ASP A 273 -7.62 -63.51 44.84
C ASP A 273 -8.05 -64.95 45.16
N PRO A 274 -8.00 -65.88 44.19
CA PRO A 274 -8.35 -67.28 44.45
C PRO A 274 -7.24 -68.01 45.21
N ALA A 275 -5.99 -67.54 45.14
CA ALA A 275 -4.85 -68.20 45.77
C ALA A 275 -4.88 -68.01 47.30
N ALA A 276 -5.24 -66.82 47.80
CA ALA A 276 -5.51 -66.60 49.22
C ALA A 276 -6.71 -67.42 49.69
N TRP A 277 -7.85 -67.31 48.99
CA TRP A 277 -9.09 -67.98 49.39
C TRP A 277 -8.95 -69.51 49.50
N LEU A 278 -8.26 -70.16 48.56
CA LEU A 278 -7.99 -71.61 48.63
C LEU A 278 -7.13 -72.01 49.84
N ARG A 279 -6.15 -71.18 50.24
CA ARG A 279 -5.26 -71.46 51.39
C ARG A 279 -5.98 -71.34 52.74
N GLU A 280 -7.12 -70.67 52.79
CA GLU A 280 -7.94 -70.51 54.00
C GLU A 280 -8.93 -71.67 54.22
N GLN A 281 -9.10 -72.57 53.24
CA GLN A 281 -10.06 -73.67 53.33
C GLN A 281 -9.48 -74.87 54.11
N THR A 282 -10.14 -75.24 55.22
CA THR A 282 -9.76 -76.41 56.04
C THR A 282 -10.54 -77.69 55.67
N ARG A 283 -11.26 -77.68 54.54
CA ARG A 283 -12.00 -78.81 53.97
C ARG A 283 -11.57 -78.99 52.51
N PRO A 284 -11.64 -80.21 51.94
CA PRO A 284 -11.23 -80.42 50.56
C PRO A 284 -12.08 -79.60 49.59
N VAL A 285 -11.45 -78.96 48.60
CA VAL A 285 -12.11 -78.02 47.67
C VAL A 285 -12.07 -78.55 46.24
N VAL A 286 -13.22 -78.52 45.56
CA VAL A 286 -13.32 -78.73 44.11
C VAL A 286 -13.80 -77.43 43.47
N GLY A 287 -12.96 -76.84 42.62
CA GLY A 287 -13.27 -75.63 41.87
C GLY A 287 -13.48 -75.90 40.37
N THR A 288 -14.24 -75.05 39.69
CA THR A 288 -14.14 -74.89 38.23
C THR A 288 -13.49 -73.54 37.90
N ALA A 289 -12.79 -73.49 36.78
CA ALA A 289 -12.26 -72.24 36.25
C ALA A 289 -12.26 -72.26 34.71
N ARG A 290 -12.61 -71.13 34.09
CA ARG A 290 -12.41 -70.94 32.65
C ARG A 290 -10.92 -70.98 32.31
N ALA A 291 -10.51 -71.84 31.39
CA ALA A 291 -9.09 -72.04 31.04
C ALA A 291 -8.37 -70.75 30.62
N ASP A 292 -9.01 -69.92 29.79
CA ASP A 292 -8.47 -68.65 29.27
C ASP A 292 -8.27 -67.55 30.34
N ARG A 293 -9.02 -67.65 31.44
CA ARG A 293 -8.91 -66.75 32.59
C ARG A 293 -7.97 -67.33 33.65
N TRP A 294 -8.11 -68.62 33.95
CA TRP A 294 -7.29 -69.35 34.91
C TRP A 294 -5.80 -69.34 34.54
N GLN A 295 -5.45 -69.53 33.26
CA GLN A 295 -4.05 -69.46 32.79
C GLN A 295 -3.35 -68.12 33.06
N ARG A 296 -4.11 -67.02 33.21
CA ARG A 296 -3.56 -65.70 33.57
C ARG A 296 -3.31 -65.52 35.08
N ILE A 297 -3.90 -66.39 35.91
CA ILE A 297 -3.81 -66.36 37.38
C ILE A 297 -2.86 -67.47 37.87
N ALA A 298 -2.97 -68.67 37.30
CA ALA A 298 -2.13 -69.84 37.55
C ALA A 298 -0.72 -69.73 36.91
N GLY A 299 -0.14 -68.51 36.90
CA GLY A 299 1.31 -68.33 36.75
C GLY A 299 2.07 -68.73 38.02
N ASP A 300 1.38 -68.81 39.17
CA ASP A 300 1.89 -69.36 40.43
C ASP A 300 2.03 -70.90 40.34
N PRO A 301 3.22 -71.48 40.58
CA PRO A 301 3.43 -72.93 40.61
C PRO A 301 2.51 -73.68 41.58
N ALA A 302 2.10 -73.06 42.70
CA ALA A 302 1.20 -73.68 43.66
C ALA A 302 -0.23 -73.87 43.10
N LEU A 303 -0.70 -72.94 42.25
CA LEU A 303 -1.96 -73.09 41.53
C LEU A 303 -1.84 -74.11 40.39
N GLN A 304 -0.68 -74.22 39.74
CA GLN A 304 -0.46 -75.20 38.67
C GLN A 304 -0.55 -76.64 39.20
N ALA A 305 0.02 -76.93 40.37
CA ALA A 305 -0.02 -78.25 40.99
C ALA A 305 -1.46 -78.77 41.24
N VAL A 306 -2.37 -77.89 41.68
CA VAL A 306 -3.78 -78.23 41.94
C VAL A 306 -4.69 -78.16 40.70
N THR A 307 -4.17 -77.83 39.51
CA THR A 307 -4.98 -77.63 38.31
C THR A 307 -5.07 -78.89 37.45
N VAL A 308 -6.26 -79.47 37.34
CA VAL A 308 -6.55 -80.47 36.30
C VAL A 308 -7.14 -79.77 35.08
N THR A 309 -6.39 -79.77 33.99
CA THR A 309 -6.90 -79.38 32.67
C THR A 309 -7.69 -80.54 32.07
N ILE A 310 -8.91 -80.25 31.62
CA ILE A 310 -9.68 -81.13 30.73
C ILE A 310 -9.86 -80.46 29.37
N ASP A 311 -9.89 -81.25 28.31
CA ASP A 311 -10.07 -80.83 26.90
C ASP A 311 -11.30 -81.54 26.30
N GLY A 312 -11.42 -81.63 24.97
CA GLY A 312 -12.51 -82.37 24.31
C GLY A 312 -12.59 -83.85 24.69
N LEU A 313 -13.74 -84.49 24.45
CA LEU A 313 -13.82 -85.95 24.46
C LEU A 313 -13.29 -86.49 23.12
N ASP A 314 -12.49 -87.55 23.16
CA ASP A 314 -12.15 -88.29 21.94
C ASP A 314 -13.38 -89.00 21.36
N ARG A 315 -13.28 -89.46 20.10
CA ARG A 315 -14.38 -90.08 19.36
C ARG A 315 -14.99 -91.29 20.07
N GLU A 316 -14.20 -92.11 20.75
CA GLU A 316 -14.70 -93.32 21.42
C GLU A 316 -15.36 -92.99 22.75
N ARG A 317 -14.78 -92.07 23.55
CA ARG A 317 -15.42 -91.57 24.78
C ARG A 317 -16.72 -90.84 24.46
N LEU A 318 -16.75 -90.03 23.40
CA LEU A 318 -17.94 -89.31 22.95
C LEU A 318 -19.04 -90.28 22.45
N ARG A 319 -18.65 -91.33 21.72
CA ARG A 319 -19.54 -92.41 21.29
C ARG A 319 -20.21 -93.12 22.47
N ARG A 320 -19.44 -93.46 23.51
CA ARG A 320 -19.98 -93.99 24.78
C ARG A 320 -20.93 -93.01 25.46
N ALA A 321 -20.53 -91.74 25.57
CA ALA A 321 -21.33 -90.69 26.22
C ALA A 321 -22.68 -90.39 25.56
N VAL A 322 -22.86 -90.74 24.27
CA VAL A 322 -24.18 -90.70 23.60
C VAL A 322 -24.96 -92.00 23.81
N LEU A 323 -24.33 -93.16 23.61
CA LEU A 323 -25.03 -94.45 23.57
C LEU A 323 -25.44 -94.97 24.96
N GLU A 324 -24.61 -94.80 25.99
CA GLU A 324 -24.87 -95.34 27.33
C GLU A 324 -26.05 -94.62 28.03
N PRO A 325 -26.12 -93.28 28.09
CA PRO A 325 -27.26 -92.59 28.71
C PRO A 325 -28.57 -92.75 27.92
N ALA A 326 -28.51 -92.79 26.58
CA ALA A 326 -29.69 -92.98 25.73
C ALA A 326 -30.37 -94.36 25.92
N ALA A 327 -29.63 -95.35 26.42
CA ALA A 327 -30.18 -96.67 26.75
C ALA A 327 -30.88 -96.74 28.13
N SER A 328 -30.86 -95.66 28.93
CA SER A 328 -31.20 -95.70 30.36
C SER A 328 -32.54 -95.05 30.77
N ARG A 329 -33.10 -94.15 29.95
CA ARG A 329 -34.38 -93.45 30.21
C ARG A 329 -35.29 -93.48 28.97
N PRO A 330 -36.64 -93.41 29.12
CA PRO A 330 -37.55 -93.41 27.98
C PRO A 330 -37.37 -92.18 27.08
N GLY A 331 -37.16 -92.41 25.78
CA GLY A 331 -36.97 -91.37 24.75
C GLY A 331 -36.74 -91.98 23.36
N PRO A 332 -36.56 -91.17 22.30
CA PRO A 332 -36.20 -91.65 20.97
C PRO A 332 -34.83 -92.34 20.95
N THR A 333 -34.75 -93.49 20.25
CA THR A 333 -33.57 -94.34 20.23
C THR A 333 -32.48 -93.83 19.28
N VAL A 334 -31.24 -93.68 19.78
CA VAL A 334 -30.06 -93.36 18.96
C VAL A 334 -29.30 -94.64 18.61
N ASP A 335 -29.15 -94.93 17.31
CA ASP A 335 -28.45 -96.14 16.85
C ASP A 335 -26.93 -95.95 16.69
N ALA A 336 -26.21 -97.07 16.57
CA ALA A 336 -24.75 -97.09 16.51
C ALA A 336 -24.12 -96.39 15.30
N ALA A 337 -24.90 -96.16 14.23
CA ALA A 337 -24.47 -95.47 13.00
C ALA A 337 -24.76 -93.96 13.07
N THR A 338 -25.89 -93.59 13.67
CA THR A 338 -26.28 -92.21 13.96
C THR A 338 -25.36 -91.62 15.02
N ALA A 339 -25.05 -92.39 16.08
CA ALA A 339 -24.02 -92.01 17.04
C ALA A 339 -22.64 -91.82 16.40
N ALA A 340 -22.27 -92.63 15.38
CA ALA A 340 -21.02 -92.41 14.65
C ALA A 340 -21.01 -91.08 13.88
N ARG A 341 -22.06 -90.78 13.11
CA ARG A 341 -22.18 -89.49 12.39
C ARG A 341 -22.16 -88.28 13.34
N LEU A 342 -22.91 -88.36 14.44
CA LEU A 342 -22.98 -87.32 15.47
C LEU A 342 -21.62 -87.09 16.15
N VAL A 343 -20.86 -88.16 16.37
CA VAL A 343 -19.49 -88.11 16.92
C VAL A 343 -18.51 -87.50 15.93
N ASP A 344 -18.53 -87.90 14.65
CA ASP A 344 -17.56 -87.40 13.67
C ASP A 344 -17.76 -85.91 13.31
N ASP A 345 -19.00 -85.41 13.29
CA ASP A 345 -19.28 -83.97 13.12
C ASP A 345 -18.88 -83.17 14.39
N ALA A 346 -19.11 -83.73 15.58
CA ALA A 346 -18.84 -83.03 16.85
C ALA A 346 -17.39 -83.12 17.37
N ALA A 347 -16.61 -84.15 17.04
CA ALA A 347 -15.34 -84.44 17.72
C ALA A 347 -14.21 -83.46 17.39
N ASP A 348 -14.13 -82.99 16.14
CA ASP A 348 -13.11 -82.01 15.72
C ASP A 348 -13.62 -80.55 15.83
N ALA A 349 -14.88 -80.36 16.25
CA ALA A 349 -15.51 -79.04 16.37
C ALA A 349 -15.34 -78.48 17.80
N PRO A 350 -14.74 -77.29 17.98
CA PRO A 350 -14.47 -76.71 19.31
C PRO A 350 -15.67 -76.64 20.27
N GLY A 351 -16.89 -76.41 19.76
CA GLY A 351 -18.13 -76.38 20.53
C GLY A 351 -19.01 -77.63 20.39
N GLY A 352 -18.56 -78.67 19.66
CA GLY A 352 -19.38 -79.80 19.22
C GLY A 352 -20.10 -80.54 20.34
N LEU A 353 -19.43 -80.76 21.48
CA LEU A 353 -20.01 -81.44 22.65
C LEU A 353 -21.28 -80.73 23.19
N ALA A 354 -21.25 -79.40 23.30
CA ALA A 354 -22.37 -78.63 23.85
C ALA A 354 -23.55 -78.55 22.85
N LEU A 355 -23.24 -78.51 21.54
CA LEU A 355 -24.23 -78.54 20.47
C LEU A 355 -24.92 -79.91 20.37
N LEU A 356 -24.13 -80.99 20.48
CA LEU A 356 -24.62 -82.37 20.56
C LEU A 356 -25.53 -82.59 21.79
N GLN A 357 -25.14 -82.10 22.97
CA GLN A 357 -25.98 -82.17 24.18
C GLN A 357 -27.32 -81.43 24.01
N ARG A 358 -27.33 -80.24 23.39
CA ARG A 358 -28.57 -79.49 23.11
C ARG A 358 -29.44 -80.16 22.03
N LEU A 359 -28.82 -80.77 21.02
CA LEU A 359 -29.52 -81.56 20.00
C LEU A 359 -30.23 -82.77 20.62
N LEU A 360 -29.54 -83.52 21.49
CA LEU A 360 -30.10 -84.67 22.20
C LEU A 360 -31.20 -84.27 23.22
N HIS A 361 -31.06 -83.11 23.88
CA HIS A 361 -32.09 -82.55 24.76
C HIS A 361 -33.41 -82.29 24.01
N ARG A 362 -33.38 -81.50 22.93
CA ARG A 362 -34.59 -81.21 22.14
C ARG A 362 -35.13 -82.45 21.42
N SER A 363 -34.25 -83.33 20.94
CA SER A 363 -34.65 -84.65 20.42
C SER A 363 -35.55 -85.41 21.41
N VAL A 364 -35.24 -85.42 22.70
CA VAL A 364 -36.09 -86.04 23.74
C VAL A 364 -37.32 -85.20 24.07
N GLU A 365 -37.20 -83.87 24.16
CA GLU A 365 -38.28 -82.93 24.51
C GLU A 365 -39.39 -82.87 23.43
N ASP A 366 -38.99 -82.92 22.15
CA ASP A 366 -39.86 -82.96 20.96
C ASP A 366 -40.23 -84.41 20.54
N GLY A 367 -39.58 -85.43 21.10
CA GLY A 367 -39.81 -86.85 20.80
C GLY A 367 -39.33 -87.32 19.41
N THR A 368 -38.33 -86.66 18.81
CA THR A 368 -37.86 -86.91 17.43
C THR A 368 -36.41 -87.43 17.38
N PRO A 369 -35.99 -88.18 16.33
CA PRO A 369 -34.59 -88.62 16.19
C PRO A 369 -33.61 -87.43 16.01
N PRO A 370 -32.39 -87.49 16.57
CA PRO A 370 -31.42 -86.41 16.43
C PRO A 370 -30.91 -86.26 14.98
N GLY A 371 -30.82 -85.00 14.53
CA GLY A 371 -30.37 -84.63 13.19
C GLY A 371 -28.85 -84.46 13.06
N ASP A 372 -28.45 -83.40 12.35
CA ASP A 372 -27.06 -83.03 12.04
C ASP A 372 -26.52 -82.03 13.09
N VAL A 373 -25.27 -82.18 13.57
CA VAL A 373 -24.73 -81.29 14.63
C VAL A 373 -24.44 -79.91 14.07
N GLY A 374 -23.95 -79.81 12.83
CA GLY A 374 -23.84 -78.54 12.11
C GLY A 374 -25.18 -77.83 11.87
N ALA A 375 -26.27 -78.56 11.62
CA ALA A 375 -27.62 -77.98 11.56
C ALA A 375 -28.11 -77.53 12.94
N ALA A 376 -27.77 -78.27 14.01
CA ALA A 376 -28.01 -77.82 15.38
C ALA A 376 -27.21 -76.56 15.72
N ALA A 377 -25.98 -76.42 15.21
CA ALA A 377 -25.16 -75.21 15.34
C ALA A 377 -25.84 -74.01 14.66
N VAL A 378 -26.29 -74.16 13.42
CA VAL A 378 -27.03 -73.13 12.68
C VAL A 378 -28.30 -72.72 13.43
N ALA A 379 -29.15 -73.68 13.85
CA ALA A 379 -30.37 -73.38 14.59
C ALA A 379 -30.13 -72.74 15.98
N VAL A 380 -28.95 -72.96 16.58
CA VAL A 380 -28.51 -72.26 17.81
C VAL A 380 -28.04 -70.84 17.51
N ALA A 381 -27.35 -70.65 16.40
CA ALA A 381 -26.88 -69.34 15.96
C ALA A 381 -28.04 -68.44 15.49
N ASP A 382 -29.04 -68.99 14.80
CA ASP A 382 -30.27 -68.28 14.43
C ASP A 382 -31.08 -67.84 15.64
N ALA A 383 -31.23 -68.70 16.65
CA ALA A 383 -31.91 -68.34 17.91
C ALA A 383 -31.14 -67.22 18.64
N ALA A 384 -29.83 -67.38 18.83
CA ALA A 384 -28.97 -66.38 19.45
C ALA A 384 -28.99 -65.04 18.70
N TRP A 385 -29.07 -65.08 17.37
CA TRP A 385 -29.13 -63.89 16.51
C TRP A 385 -30.49 -63.20 16.55
N ALA A 386 -31.58 -63.97 16.70
CA ALA A 386 -32.90 -63.42 16.96
C ALA A 386 -32.95 -62.70 18.33
N ASP A 387 -32.34 -63.27 19.36
CA ASP A 387 -32.28 -62.73 20.72
C ASP A 387 -31.42 -61.45 20.86
N LEU A 388 -30.41 -61.24 20.00
CA LEU A 388 -29.70 -59.95 19.92
C LEU A 388 -30.62 -58.86 19.35
N ASP A 389 -30.65 -57.69 19.98
CA ASP A 389 -31.27 -56.49 19.38
C ASP A 389 -30.41 -55.93 18.22
N GLU A 390 -30.94 -55.01 17.42
CA GLU A 390 -30.20 -54.55 16.23
C GLU A 390 -28.90 -53.79 16.57
N ALA A 391 -28.79 -53.23 17.79
CA ALA A 391 -27.55 -52.63 18.28
C ALA A 391 -26.47 -53.71 18.55
N ASN A 392 -26.82 -54.77 19.28
CA ASN A 392 -25.90 -55.87 19.53
C ASN A 392 -25.64 -56.73 18.28
N ARG A 393 -26.60 -56.84 17.34
CA ARG A 393 -26.34 -57.38 15.99
C ARG A 393 -25.35 -56.52 15.23
N ALA A 394 -25.48 -55.19 15.24
CA ALA A 394 -24.52 -54.30 14.59
C ALA A 394 -23.10 -54.41 15.17
N VAL A 395 -22.96 -54.73 16.46
CA VAL A 395 -21.69 -55.05 17.12
C VAL A 395 -21.22 -56.48 16.81
N ALA A 396 -22.13 -57.44 16.66
CA ALA A 396 -21.83 -58.83 16.32
C ALA A 396 -21.37 -58.99 14.86
N ARG A 397 -21.98 -58.28 13.90
CA ARG A 397 -21.64 -58.30 12.47
C ARG A 397 -20.12 -58.22 12.20
N PRO A 398 -19.35 -57.25 12.72
CA PRO A 398 -17.90 -57.19 12.51
C PRO A 398 -17.12 -58.25 13.31
N LEU A 399 -17.62 -58.68 14.47
CA LEU A 399 -17.02 -59.79 15.23
C LEU A 399 -17.09 -61.10 14.45
N LEU A 400 -18.21 -61.39 13.79
CA LEU A 400 -18.39 -62.59 12.97
C LEU A 400 -17.42 -62.64 11.79
N LEU A 401 -17.13 -61.52 11.12
CA LEU A 401 -16.08 -61.46 10.09
C LEU A 401 -14.68 -61.62 10.68
N GLY A 402 -14.47 -61.13 11.91
CA GLY A 402 -13.25 -61.35 12.67
C GLY A 402 -12.92 -62.84 12.89
N LEU A 403 -13.94 -63.70 12.92
CA LEU A 403 -13.88 -65.16 13.08
C LEU A 403 -13.74 -65.93 11.75
N VAL A 404 -13.49 -65.23 10.63
CA VAL A 404 -13.34 -65.80 9.28
C VAL A 404 -12.04 -65.31 8.64
N ARG A 405 -11.37 -66.13 7.83
CA ARG A 405 -10.18 -65.74 7.06
C ARG A 405 -10.36 -66.02 5.57
N ALA A 406 -9.91 -65.08 4.75
CA ALA A 406 -9.84 -65.24 3.31
C ALA A 406 -8.65 -66.13 2.92
N HIS A 407 -8.91 -67.09 2.04
CA HIS A 407 -7.93 -67.97 1.40
C HIS A 407 -8.19 -67.97 -0.12
N ASP A 408 -7.25 -68.47 -0.92
CA ASP A 408 -7.36 -68.44 -2.39
C ASP A 408 -8.59 -69.22 -2.90
N ASP A 409 -8.96 -70.31 -2.22
CA ASP A 409 -10.12 -71.16 -2.54
C ASP A 409 -11.44 -70.71 -1.87
N GLY A 410 -11.44 -69.65 -1.05
CA GLY A 410 -12.66 -69.13 -0.39
C GLY A 410 -12.49 -68.66 1.04
N PHE A 411 -13.57 -68.70 1.82
CA PHE A 411 -13.58 -68.31 3.24
C PHE A 411 -13.54 -69.55 4.15
N GLY A 412 -12.80 -69.46 5.26
CA GLY A 412 -12.70 -70.50 6.27
C GLY A 412 -12.72 -69.95 7.70
N PRO A 413 -12.90 -70.80 8.72
CA PRO A 413 -12.89 -70.39 10.12
C PRO A 413 -11.53 -69.76 10.50
N GLY A 414 -11.56 -68.81 11.44
CA GLY A 414 -10.37 -68.07 11.86
C GLY A 414 -10.42 -67.62 13.32
N GLU A 415 -9.23 -67.49 13.91
CA GLU A 415 -9.04 -67.01 15.28
C GLU A 415 -9.17 -65.49 15.39
N LEU A 416 -10.11 -65.01 16.21
CA LEU A 416 -10.23 -63.61 16.61
C LEU A 416 -9.54 -63.38 17.98
N PRO A 417 -8.41 -62.65 18.06
CA PRO A 417 -7.79 -62.32 19.35
C PRO A 417 -8.71 -61.46 20.21
N LEU A 418 -8.81 -61.78 21.50
CA LEU A 418 -9.63 -61.02 22.45
C LEU A 418 -8.89 -59.79 23.03
N ASP A 419 -7.58 -59.74 22.85
CA ASP A 419 -6.70 -58.67 23.35
C ASP A 419 -7.01 -57.34 22.64
N GLY A 420 -7.69 -56.43 23.34
CA GLY A 420 -8.03 -55.10 22.83
C GLY A 420 -9.41 -54.96 22.19
N LEU A 421 -10.30 -55.96 22.36
CA LEU A 421 -11.73 -55.74 22.17
C LEU A 421 -12.27 -54.79 23.25
N ASP A 422 -13.16 -53.88 22.85
CA ASP A 422 -13.92 -53.03 23.76
C ASP A 422 -14.99 -53.82 24.55
N ASP A 423 -15.46 -53.26 25.67
CA ASP A 423 -16.39 -53.94 26.59
C ASP A 423 -17.71 -54.34 25.92
N ALA A 424 -18.21 -53.56 24.96
CA ALA A 424 -19.42 -53.87 24.22
C ALA A 424 -19.22 -55.09 23.31
N ARG A 425 -18.10 -55.12 22.55
CA ARG A 425 -17.71 -56.31 21.78
C ARG A 425 -17.43 -57.52 22.68
N HIS A 426 -16.85 -57.33 23.86
CA HIS A 426 -16.63 -58.42 24.81
C HIS A 426 -17.96 -58.98 25.33
N ALA A 427 -18.94 -58.13 25.67
CA ALA A 427 -20.27 -58.55 26.13
C ALA A 427 -21.06 -59.30 25.04
N VAL A 428 -21.05 -58.82 23.80
CA VAL A 428 -21.69 -59.51 22.65
C VAL A 428 -21.00 -60.85 22.37
N LEU A 429 -19.67 -60.91 22.45
CA LEU A 429 -18.94 -62.16 22.27
C LEU A 429 -19.15 -63.14 23.44
N GLU A 430 -19.26 -62.67 24.68
CA GLU A 430 -19.68 -63.50 25.82
C GLU A 430 -21.10 -64.03 25.65
N THR A 431 -22.01 -63.25 25.05
CA THR A 431 -23.38 -63.67 24.74
C THR A 431 -23.39 -64.77 23.68
N LEU A 432 -22.65 -64.61 22.58
CA LEU A 432 -22.47 -65.65 21.56
C LEU A 432 -21.77 -66.91 22.11
N ALA A 433 -20.83 -66.75 23.06
CA ALA A 433 -20.15 -67.86 23.71
C ALA A 433 -21.03 -68.61 24.73
N ALA A 434 -21.92 -67.89 25.43
CA ALA A 434 -22.93 -68.48 26.31
C ALA A 434 -23.99 -69.24 25.49
N ALA A 435 -24.42 -68.65 24.36
CA ALA A 435 -25.36 -69.26 23.43
C ALA A 435 -24.81 -70.51 22.71
N ARG A 436 -23.47 -70.66 22.63
CA ARG A 436 -22.71 -71.72 21.90
C ARG A 436 -22.56 -71.50 20.38
N VAL A 437 -22.55 -70.24 19.94
CA VAL A 437 -22.22 -69.85 18.55
C VAL A 437 -20.70 -69.77 18.34
N VAL A 438 -19.96 -69.36 19.37
CA VAL A 438 -18.49 -69.27 19.36
C VAL A 438 -17.91 -70.01 20.56
N THR A 439 -16.66 -70.46 20.43
CA THR A 439 -15.83 -70.91 21.56
C THR A 439 -14.66 -69.97 21.76
N ILE A 440 -14.03 -70.08 22.94
CA ILE A 440 -12.85 -69.31 23.31
C ILE A 440 -11.77 -70.32 23.68
N GLY A 441 -10.74 -70.42 22.85
CA GLY A 441 -9.81 -71.55 22.77
C GLY A 441 -8.52 -71.39 23.58
N ARG A 442 -7.84 -72.51 23.83
CA ARG A 442 -6.51 -72.59 24.51
C ARG A 442 -5.36 -72.24 23.56
N GLY A 443 -5.35 -71.02 23.03
CA GLY A 443 -4.14 -70.42 22.47
C GLY A 443 -3.23 -69.86 23.57
N GLY A 444 -1.95 -69.61 23.26
CA GLY A 444 -1.04 -68.85 24.14
C GLY A 444 -1.44 -67.37 24.32
N ARG A 445 -2.50 -66.94 23.63
CA ARG A 445 -3.27 -65.71 23.83
C ARG A 445 -4.76 -66.09 23.69
N PRO A 446 -5.69 -65.44 24.40
CA PRO A 446 -7.11 -65.76 24.28
C PRO A 446 -7.63 -65.40 22.88
N VAL A 447 -8.19 -66.39 22.20
CA VAL A 447 -8.83 -66.25 20.88
C VAL A 447 -10.24 -66.80 20.92
N ALA A 448 -11.16 -66.18 20.18
CA ALA A 448 -12.45 -66.79 19.83
C ALA A 448 -12.40 -67.42 18.44
N GLU A 449 -13.22 -68.44 18.24
CA GLU A 449 -13.35 -69.21 17.00
C GLU A 449 -14.82 -69.65 16.81
N PRO A 450 -15.28 -69.97 15.58
CA PRO A 450 -16.62 -70.51 15.37
C PRO A 450 -16.81 -71.86 16.07
N ALA A 451 -17.91 -72.04 16.82
CA ALA A 451 -18.15 -73.28 17.58
C ALA A 451 -18.30 -74.53 16.69
N HIS A 452 -18.66 -74.35 15.42
CA HIS A 452 -18.76 -75.40 14.41
C HIS A 452 -18.45 -74.84 13.01
N ARG A 453 -17.77 -75.60 12.15
CA ARG A 453 -17.43 -75.18 10.78
C ARG A 453 -18.67 -74.79 9.96
N ALA A 454 -19.78 -75.50 10.17
CA ALA A 454 -21.07 -75.23 9.51
C ALA A 454 -21.59 -73.79 9.69
N LEU A 455 -21.12 -73.04 10.69
CA LEU A 455 -21.48 -71.63 10.85
C LEU A 455 -20.85 -70.73 9.77
N VAL A 456 -19.69 -71.09 9.22
CA VAL A 456 -19.09 -70.38 8.09
C VAL A 456 -19.69 -70.86 6.77
N ASP A 457 -19.94 -72.17 6.63
CA ASP A 457 -20.37 -72.78 5.37
C ASP A 457 -21.90 -72.73 5.10
N ARG A 458 -22.75 -72.59 6.14
CA ARG A 458 -24.22 -72.78 6.03
C ARG A 458 -25.12 -71.75 6.73
N TRP A 459 -24.59 -70.83 7.53
CA TRP A 459 -25.41 -69.92 8.35
C TRP A 459 -25.67 -68.59 7.63
N SER A 460 -26.93 -68.33 7.23
CA SER A 460 -27.29 -67.21 6.34
C SER A 460 -26.81 -65.82 6.82
N PRO A 461 -26.97 -65.41 8.09
CA PRO A 461 -26.50 -64.10 8.55
C PRO A 461 -25.00 -63.85 8.33
N LEU A 462 -24.16 -64.90 8.39
CA LEU A 462 -22.74 -64.80 8.08
C LEU A 462 -22.47 -64.97 6.57
N ALA A 463 -23.16 -65.87 5.88
CA ALA A 463 -23.02 -66.07 4.44
C ALA A 463 -23.40 -64.82 3.62
N ASP A 464 -24.54 -64.19 3.94
CA ASP A 464 -25.00 -62.94 3.32
C ASP A 464 -24.01 -61.80 3.57
N GLN A 465 -23.43 -61.73 4.77
CA GLN A 465 -22.45 -60.70 5.11
C GLN A 465 -21.09 -60.96 4.45
N LEU A 466 -20.65 -62.22 4.30
CA LEU A 466 -19.45 -62.56 3.52
C LEU A 466 -19.64 -62.29 2.02
N ALA A 467 -20.85 -62.42 1.50
CA ALA A 467 -21.18 -62.03 0.12
C ALA A 467 -21.10 -60.50 -0.08
N ALA A 468 -21.59 -59.72 0.87
CA ALA A 468 -21.50 -58.24 0.84
C ALA A 468 -20.07 -57.73 1.08
N ASP A 469 -19.38 -58.23 2.10
CA ASP A 469 -18.12 -57.69 2.61
C ASP A 469 -16.87 -58.38 2.03
N GLY A 470 -17.03 -59.46 1.26
CA GLY A 470 -15.94 -60.27 0.73
C GLY A 470 -14.83 -59.52 -0.03
N PRO A 471 -15.12 -58.49 -0.85
CA PRO A 471 -14.08 -57.66 -1.47
C PRO A 471 -13.27 -56.85 -0.44
N PHE A 472 -13.92 -56.28 0.57
CA PHE A 472 -13.29 -55.53 1.65
C PHE A 472 -12.40 -56.44 2.51
N LEU A 473 -12.86 -57.66 2.84
CA LEU A 473 -12.09 -58.60 3.65
C LEU A 473 -10.80 -59.06 2.96
N ARG A 474 -10.83 -59.32 1.65
CA ARG A 474 -9.61 -59.62 0.87
C ARG A 474 -8.64 -58.45 0.87
N TRP A 475 -9.14 -57.22 0.63
CA TRP A 475 -8.32 -56.00 0.75
C TRP A 475 -7.72 -55.85 2.17
N HIS A 476 -8.49 -56.16 3.22
CA HIS A 476 -8.07 -55.96 4.61
C HIS A 476 -6.94 -56.90 5.03
N ASP A 477 -6.99 -58.17 4.64
CA ASP A 477 -5.90 -59.10 4.90
C ASP A 477 -4.65 -58.82 4.05
N GLU A 478 -4.79 -58.34 2.81
CA GLU A 478 -3.68 -57.75 2.05
C GLU A 478 -3.08 -56.51 2.74
N ALA A 479 -3.92 -55.61 3.24
CA ALA A 479 -3.50 -54.40 3.94
C ALA A 479 -2.78 -54.75 5.25
N ARG A 480 -3.25 -55.74 6.01
CA ARG A 480 -2.56 -56.32 7.18
C ARG A 480 -1.20 -56.89 6.78
N ALA A 481 -1.09 -57.64 5.69
CA ALA A 481 0.19 -58.15 5.21
C ALA A 481 1.19 -57.02 4.88
N ARG A 482 0.73 -55.96 4.20
CA ARG A 482 1.52 -54.76 3.90
C ARG A 482 1.92 -53.99 5.17
N ALA A 483 1.02 -53.86 6.15
CA ALA A 483 1.30 -53.22 7.45
C ALA A 483 2.34 -54.00 8.30
N ARG A 484 2.34 -55.35 8.22
CA ARG A 484 3.39 -56.19 8.84
C ARG A 484 4.78 -55.94 8.21
N THR A 485 4.84 -55.60 6.93
CA THR A 485 6.09 -55.22 6.25
C THR A 485 6.52 -53.80 6.61
N TRP A 486 5.61 -52.82 6.57
CA TRP A 486 5.88 -51.44 6.98
C TRP A 486 6.39 -51.33 8.43
N ARG A 487 5.88 -52.16 9.35
CA ARG A 487 6.41 -52.27 10.73
C ARG A 487 7.88 -52.68 10.83
N ARG A 488 8.47 -53.25 9.76
CA ARG A 488 9.90 -53.59 9.67
C ARG A 488 10.69 -52.58 8.85
N ASP A 489 10.08 -52.02 7.80
CA ASP A 489 10.63 -50.94 6.99
C ASP A 489 9.65 -49.75 6.90
N PRO A 490 9.84 -48.70 7.71
CA PRO A 490 8.98 -47.53 7.72
C PRO A 490 8.95 -46.72 6.42
N THR A 491 9.79 -47.03 5.42
CA THR A 491 9.75 -46.39 4.09
C THR A 491 8.63 -46.95 3.20
N VAL A 492 8.10 -48.14 3.51
CA VAL A 492 7.05 -48.82 2.74
C VAL A 492 5.67 -48.22 3.05
N VAL A 493 5.38 -47.07 2.43
CA VAL A 493 4.08 -46.38 2.51
C VAL A 493 3.16 -46.72 1.33
N LEU A 494 1.86 -46.50 1.49
CA LEU A 494 0.88 -46.74 0.43
C LEU A 494 1.02 -45.71 -0.70
N ARG A 495 0.99 -46.18 -1.96
CA ARG A 495 0.98 -45.32 -3.17
C ARG A 495 -0.41 -44.71 -3.39
N ALA A 496 -0.49 -43.60 -4.12
CA ALA A 496 -1.69 -42.76 -4.23
C ALA A 496 -3.02 -43.52 -4.36
N GLU A 497 -3.15 -44.44 -5.32
CA GLU A 497 -4.34 -45.25 -5.58
C GLU A 497 -4.65 -46.24 -4.44
N ALA A 498 -3.67 -47.05 -4.04
CA ALA A 498 -3.79 -48.00 -2.92
C ALA A 498 -3.95 -47.31 -1.55
N LEU A 499 -3.58 -46.03 -1.46
CA LEU A 499 -3.88 -45.17 -0.33
C LEU A 499 -5.31 -44.66 -0.44
N GLU A 500 -5.77 -44.14 -1.58
CA GLU A 500 -7.14 -43.64 -1.79
C GLU A 500 -8.20 -44.70 -1.46
N GLN A 501 -8.01 -45.93 -1.98
CA GLN A 501 -8.85 -47.09 -1.63
C GLN A 501 -8.78 -47.44 -0.13
N ALA A 502 -7.60 -47.31 0.50
CA ALA A 502 -7.44 -47.54 1.93
C ALA A 502 -7.99 -46.40 2.79
N GLU A 503 -8.01 -45.17 2.29
CA GLU A 503 -8.61 -43.99 2.91
C GLU A 503 -10.13 -44.13 2.91
N GLU A 504 -10.72 -44.55 1.77
CA GLU A 504 -12.15 -44.86 1.61
C GLU A 504 -12.59 -46.02 2.53
N HIS A 505 -11.86 -47.14 2.54
CA HIS A 505 -12.18 -48.26 3.42
C HIS A 505 -11.99 -47.93 4.92
N VAL A 506 -11.00 -47.09 5.28
CA VAL A 506 -10.83 -46.59 6.65
C VAL A 506 -11.90 -45.56 7.03
N GLU A 507 -12.40 -44.75 6.11
CA GLU A 507 -13.45 -43.75 6.38
C GLU A 507 -14.82 -44.42 6.53
N ASN A 508 -15.18 -45.29 5.58
CA ASN A 508 -16.47 -46.00 5.60
C ASN A 508 -16.53 -47.13 6.66
N ARG A 509 -15.39 -47.70 7.09
CA ARG A 509 -15.34 -48.85 8.02
C ARG A 509 -14.23 -48.75 9.07
N ALA A 510 -14.02 -47.56 9.64
CA ALA A 510 -12.95 -47.30 10.62
C ALA A 510 -12.84 -48.34 11.74
N ALA A 511 -13.98 -48.79 12.28
CA ALA A 511 -14.04 -49.71 13.41
C ALA A 511 -13.66 -51.17 13.07
N ASP A 512 -13.64 -51.53 11.78
CA ASP A 512 -13.32 -52.89 11.31
C ASP A 512 -11.84 -53.01 10.91
N VAL A 513 -11.21 -51.89 10.55
CA VAL A 513 -9.81 -51.85 10.11
C VAL A 513 -8.85 -51.99 11.30
N ASP A 514 -7.77 -52.73 11.07
CA ASP A 514 -6.78 -53.12 12.08
C ASP A 514 -5.92 -51.90 12.51
N GLY A 515 -5.64 -51.75 13.80
CA GLY A 515 -4.84 -50.62 14.32
C GLY A 515 -3.46 -50.46 13.68
N THR A 516 -2.88 -51.54 13.14
CA THR A 516 -1.62 -51.50 12.39
C THR A 516 -1.79 -50.97 10.97
N VAL A 517 -2.95 -51.22 10.35
CA VAL A 517 -3.35 -50.68 9.04
C VAL A 517 -3.75 -49.21 9.20
N HIS A 518 -4.47 -48.84 10.27
CA HIS A 518 -4.70 -47.43 10.65
C HIS A 518 -3.39 -46.66 10.79
N ALA A 519 -2.38 -47.22 11.46
CA ALA A 519 -1.08 -46.59 11.60
C ALA A 519 -0.34 -46.41 10.25
N LEU A 520 -0.42 -47.39 9.35
CA LEU A 520 0.11 -47.30 7.97
C LEU A 520 -0.63 -46.24 7.14
N VAL A 521 -1.96 -46.21 7.17
CA VAL A 521 -2.80 -45.24 6.47
C VAL A 521 -2.57 -43.84 7.04
N ALA A 522 -2.48 -43.68 8.36
CA ALA A 522 -2.14 -42.42 9.01
C ALA A 522 -0.73 -41.94 8.63
N ALA A 523 0.29 -42.80 8.63
CA ALA A 523 1.64 -42.42 8.20
C ALA A 523 1.69 -42.02 6.71
N SER A 524 0.93 -42.71 5.86
CA SER A 524 0.82 -42.42 4.43
C SER A 524 0.03 -41.12 4.17
N ARG A 525 -1.09 -40.91 4.90
CA ARG A 525 -1.85 -39.65 4.97
C ARG A 525 -0.96 -38.50 5.39
N ASP A 526 -0.21 -38.65 6.48
CA ASP A 526 0.63 -37.58 7.00
C ASP A 526 1.81 -37.27 6.06
N ARG A 527 2.33 -38.26 5.33
CA ARG A 527 3.28 -38.03 4.23
C ARG A 527 2.62 -37.28 3.06
N ARG A 528 1.45 -37.71 2.57
CA ARG A 528 0.67 -37.04 1.49
C ARG A 528 0.26 -35.63 1.92
N ALA A 529 -0.06 -35.40 3.18
CA ALA A 529 -0.41 -34.12 3.77
C ALA A 529 0.82 -33.22 3.97
N ARG A 530 1.97 -33.73 4.42
CA ARG A 530 3.23 -32.97 4.48
C ARG A 530 3.73 -32.61 3.08
N GLU A 531 3.55 -33.48 2.08
CA GLU A 531 3.87 -33.15 0.68
C GLU A 531 2.87 -32.20 0.05
N ARG A 532 1.55 -32.36 0.29
CA ARG A 532 0.53 -31.40 -0.17
C ARG A 532 0.68 -30.06 0.53
N ARG A 533 1.01 -30.01 1.83
CA ARG A 533 1.37 -28.77 2.55
C ARG A 533 2.67 -28.18 2.03
N ARG A 534 3.72 -28.96 1.76
CA ARG A 534 4.94 -28.45 1.10
C ARG A 534 4.66 -27.89 -0.29
N ARG A 535 3.84 -28.56 -1.10
CA ARG A 535 3.42 -28.08 -2.43
C ARG A 535 2.51 -26.85 -2.33
N LEU A 536 1.56 -26.80 -1.39
CA LEU A 536 0.67 -25.65 -1.17
C LEU A 536 1.38 -24.47 -0.53
N VAL A 537 2.37 -24.69 0.35
CA VAL A 537 3.24 -23.62 0.86
C VAL A 537 4.20 -23.15 -0.23
N LEU A 538 4.74 -24.04 -1.08
CA LEU A 538 5.48 -23.62 -2.28
C LEU A 538 4.60 -22.82 -3.24
N ILE A 539 3.38 -23.28 -3.53
CA ILE A 539 2.43 -22.57 -4.40
C ILE A 539 1.98 -21.25 -3.76
N ALA A 540 1.72 -21.19 -2.45
CA ALA A 540 1.35 -19.96 -1.76
C ALA A 540 2.52 -18.98 -1.65
N VAL A 541 3.74 -19.45 -1.37
CA VAL A 541 4.95 -18.62 -1.40
C VAL A 541 5.25 -18.16 -2.81
N LEU A 542 5.05 -18.99 -3.84
CA LEU A 542 5.28 -18.63 -5.23
C LEU A 542 4.16 -17.72 -5.78
N LEU A 543 2.91 -17.88 -5.34
CA LEU A 543 1.80 -16.98 -5.64
C LEU A 543 1.97 -15.65 -4.92
N VAL A 544 2.36 -15.64 -3.65
CA VAL A 544 2.75 -14.42 -2.93
C VAL A 544 3.95 -13.78 -3.61
N LEU A 545 4.98 -14.54 -4.00
CA LEU A 545 6.14 -14.01 -4.72
C LEU A 545 5.75 -13.44 -6.09
N VAL A 546 4.85 -14.08 -6.83
CA VAL A 546 4.33 -13.57 -8.12
C VAL A 546 3.44 -12.35 -7.91
N LEU A 547 2.63 -12.30 -6.84
CA LEU A 547 1.81 -11.14 -6.50
C LEU A 547 2.68 -9.98 -6.01
N THR A 548 3.67 -10.19 -5.15
CA THR A 548 4.59 -9.14 -4.68
C THR A 548 5.53 -8.71 -5.79
N THR A 549 6.06 -9.63 -6.61
CA THR A 549 6.86 -9.27 -7.80
C THR A 549 6.01 -8.55 -8.82
N GLY A 550 4.74 -8.93 -9.01
CA GLY A 550 3.79 -8.23 -9.86
C GLY A 550 3.49 -6.83 -9.35
N LEU A 551 3.16 -6.67 -8.07
CA LEU A 551 2.88 -5.38 -7.43
C LEU A 551 4.12 -4.47 -7.42
N LEU A 552 5.31 -5.04 -7.15
CA LEU A 552 6.60 -4.34 -7.22
C LEU A 552 6.94 -3.96 -8.66
N THR A 553 6.70 -4.83 -9.64
CA THR A 553 6.91 -4.53 -11.07
C THR A 553 5.95 -3.45 -11.56
N VAL A 554 4.69 -3.44 -11.11
CA VAL A 554 3.70 -2.39 -11.39
C VAL A 554 4.05 -1.08 -10.68
N SER A 555 4.58 -1.14 -9.45
CA SER A 555 5.06 0.05 -8.73
C SER A 555 6.29 0.65 -9.43
N VAL A 556 7.30 -0.17 -9.71
CA VAL A 556 8.52 0.22 -10.42
C VAL A 556 8.23 0.67 -11.85
N SER A 557 7.28 0.06 -12.57
CA SER A 557 6.91 0.51 -13.93
C SER A 557 6.11 1.80 -13.91
N ARG A 558 5.23 2.03 -12.91
CA ARG A 558 4.58 3.33 -12.70
C ARG A 558 5.60 4.44 -12.39
N VAL A 559 6.56 4.18 -11.50
CA VAL A 559 7.64 5.13 -11.17
C VAL A 559 8.52 5.40 -12.39
N ARG A 560 8.95 4.37 -13.12
CA ARG A 560 9.72 4.53 -14.37
C ARG A 560 8.96 5.27 -15.47
N LEU A 561 7.66 5.01 -15.62
CA LEU A 561 6.82 5.70 -16.61
C LEU A 561 6.54 7.15 -16.21
N ALA A 562 6.40 7.45 -14.92
CA ALA A 562 6.30 8.81 -14.42
C ALA A 562 7.61 9.59 -14.67
N ALA A 563 8.76 9.01 -14.32
CA ALA A 563 10.08 9.59 -14.59
C ALA A 563 10.31 9.83 -16.10
N ALA A 564 10.07 8.81 -16.94
CA ALA A 564 10.24 8.94 -18.38
C ALA A 564 9.33 10.01 -19.02
N ARG A 565 8.13 10.23 -18.47
CA ARG A 565 7.25 11.34 -18.87
C ARG A 565 7.78 12.69 -18.38
N ALA A 566 8.28 12.75 -17.14
CA ALA A 566 8.85 13.97 -16.58
C ALA A 566 10.04 14.48 -17.42
N THR A 567 10.99 13.59 -17.74
CA THR A 567 12.12 13.90 -18.63
C THR A 567 11.66 14.28 -20.04
N HIS A 568 10.73 13.52 -20.64
CA HIS A 568 10.22 13.85 -21.99
C HIS A 568 9.48 15.19 -22.06
N ASN A 569 8.71 15.53 -21.02
CA ASN A 569 8.05 16.83 -20.93
C ASN A 569 9.09 17.94 -20.71
N ALA A 570 10.16 17.70 -19.93
CA ALA A 570 11.27 18.63 -19.74
C ALA A 570 12.05 18.89 -21.04
N GLU A 571 12.40 17.85 -21.79
CA GLU A 571 13.00 17.94 -23.13
C GLU A 571 12.13 18.79 -24.07
N THR A 572 10.82 18.49 -24.12
CA THR A 572 9.87 19.15 -25.04
C THR A 572 9.66 20.62 -24.67
N LEU A 573 9.41 20.92 -23.40
CA LEU A 573 9.23 22.30 -22.90
C LEU A 573 10.53 23.10 -23.02
N GLY A 574 11.69 22.48 -22.81
CA GLY A 574 13.00 23.10 -22.99
C GLY A 574 13.28 23.44 -24.47
N ALA A 575 12.90 22.55 -25.40
CA ALA A 575 13.00 22.81 -26.83
C ALA A 575 12.05 23.93 -27.31
N LEU A 576 10.79 23.92 -26.85
CA LEU A 576 9.82 24.98 -27.12
C LEU A 576 10.30 26.33 -26.56
N SER A 577 10.81 26.33 -25.32
CA SER A 577 11.42 27.51 -24.69
C SER A 577 12.56 28.09 -25.52
N LEU A 578 13.54 27.27 -25.92
CA LEU A 578 14.69 27.71 -26.71
C LEU A 578 14.30 28.22 -28.11
N ALA A 579 13.18 27.74 -28.67
CA ALA A 579 12.62 28.25 -29.92
C ALA A 579 11.83 29.56 -29.74
N ALA A 580 11.12 29.72 -28.62
CA ALA A 580 10.32 30.91 -28.31
C ALA A 580 11.20 32.11 -27.89
N LEU A 581 12.20 31.90 -27.02
CA LEU A 581 12.99 32.97 -26.38
C LEU A 581 13.47 34.12 -27.29
N PRO A 582 13.87 33.93 -28.56
CA PRO A 582 14.28 35.04 -29.45
C PRO A 582 13.15 35.94 -29.96
N GLY A 583 11.89 35.48 -29.93
CA GLY A 583 10.72 36.24 -30.41
C GLY A 583 9.69 36.53 -29.31
N ASP A 584 9.54 35.60 -28.38
CA ASP A 584 8.76 35.73 -27.15
C ASP A 584 9.66 35.32 -25.94
N PRO A 585 10.36 36.29 -25.32
CA PRO A 585 11.17 36.06 -24.13
C PRO A 585 10.37 35.77 -22.85
N SER A 586 9.03 35.77 -22.89
CA SER A 586 8.13 35.62 -21.75
C SER A 586 7.57 34.21 -21.68
N SER A 587 6.84 33.76 -22.71
CA SER A 587 6.46 32.37 -22.90
C SER A 587 7.69 31.48 -22.95
N GLY A 588 8.77 31.92 -23.62
CA GLY A 588 10.07 31.25 -23.56
C GLY A 588 10.60 31.07 -22.14
N THR A 589 10.38 32.04 -21.24
CA THR A 589 10.78 31.93 -19.82
C THR A 589 9.82 31.05 -19.01
N GLN A 590 8.50 31.12 -19.22
CA GLN A 590 7.53 30.23 -18.55
C GLN A 590 7.79 28.76 -18.91
N LEU A 591 8.03 28.48 -20.19
CA LEU A 591 8.36 27.15 -20.69
C LEU A 591 9.70 26.64 -20.14
N ALA A 592 10.72 27.52 -19.98
CA ALA A 592 11.98 27.15 -19.32
C ALA A 592 11.79 26.74 -17.85
N LEU A 593 11.00 27.52 -17.11
CA LEU A 593 10.66 27.24 -15.71
C LEU A 593 9.83 25.95 -15.58
N ALA A 594 8.88 25.72 -16.50
CA ALA A 594 8.07 24.50 -16.56
C ALA A 594 8.90 23.26 -16.92
N ALA A 595 9.85 23.39 -17.85
CA ALA A 595 10.80 22.34 -18.21
C ALA A 595 11.64 21.93 -17.00
N TYR A 596 12.26 22.91 -16.33
CA TYR A 596 13.11 22.65 -15.16
C TYR A 596 12.32 22.13 -13.96
N ARG A 597 11.05 22.54 -13.78
CA ARG A 597 10.15 21.95 -12.77
C ARG A 597 9.78 20.50 -13.10
N SER A 598 9.74 20.14 -14.38
CA SER A 598 9.39 18.78 -14.83
C SER A 598 10.54 17.80 -14.58
N ASP A 599 11.76 18.15 -14.97
CA ASP A 599 12.96 17.38 -14.63
C ASP A 599 14.17 18.32 -14.39
N PRO A 600 14.51 18.63 -13.11
CA PRO A 600 15.67 19.45 -12.79
C PRO A 600 17.02 18.81 -13.17
N SER A 601 17.04 17.55 -13.63
CA SER A 601 18.25 16.84 -14.07
C SER A 601 18.44 16.78 -15.59
N ASP A 602 17.40 17.09 -16.37
CA ASP A 602 17.50 17.19 -17.84
C ASP A 602 18.42 18.35 -18.26
N VAL A 603 19.22 18.09 -19.29
CA VAL A 603 20.14 19.05 -19.88
C VAL A 603 19.34 20.09 -20.69
N THR A 604 18.31 19.71 -21.44
CA THR A 604 17.55 20.65 -22.30
C THR A 604 16.84 21.71 -21.46
N ALA A 605 16.17 21.30 -20.39
CA ALA A 605 15.53 22.16 -19.40
C ALA A 605 16.52 23.11 -18.71
N ARG A 606 17.73 22.63 -18.35
CA ARG A 606 18.81 23.47 -17.80
C ARG A 606 19.30 24.50 -18.81
N ASN A 607 19.42 24.13 -20.08
CA ASN A 607 19.88 25.02 -21.15
C ASN A 607 18.85 26.12 -21.43
N ALA A 608 17.57 25.76 -21.48
CA ALA A 608 16.44 26.68 -21.57
C ALA A 608 16.43 27.68 -20.40
N LEU A 609 16.58 27.19 -19.17
CA LEU A 609 16.63 28.03 -17.97
C LEU A 609 17.86 28.95 -17.95
N ALA A 610 19.04 28.45 -18.34
CA ALA A 610 20.26 29.24 -18.45
C ALA A 610 20.13 30.35 -19.50
N ARG A 611 19.55 30.03 -20.67
CA ARG A 611 19.32 31.03 -21.72
C ARG A 611 18.30 32.08 -21.26
N ALA A 612 17.16 31.66 -20.72
CA ALA A 612 16.15 32.57 -20.16
C ALA A 612 16.76 33.50 -19.10
N TYR A 613 17.65 32.99 -18.23
CA TYR A 613 18.37 33.81 -17.25
C TYR A 613 19.30 34.85 -17.91
N VAL A 614 20.07 34.48 -18.95
CA VAL A 614 20.98 35.40 -19.66
C VAL A 614 20.23 36.48 -20.45
N GLU A 615 19.08 36.14 -21.04
CA GLU A 615 18.17 37.10 -21.71
C GLU A 615 17.51 38.05 -20.69
N ARG A 616 16.91 37.50 -19.63
CA ARG A 616 16.16 38.27 -18.61
C ARG A 616 17.02 38.92 -17.53
N ARG A 617 18.36 38.85 -17.61
CA ARG A 617 19.28 39.29 -16.53
C ARG A 617 19.12 40.76 -16.12
N LEU A 618 18.76 41.63 -17.07
CA LEU A 618 18.56 43.07 -16.85
C LEU A 618 17.13 43.42 -16.41
N THR A 619 16.17 42.49 -16.52
CA THR A 619 14.80 42.70 -16.07
C THR A 619 14.74 42.66 -14.54
N THR A 620 14.24 43.73 -13.94
CA THR A 620 14.00 43.83 -12.48
C THR A 620 12.55 43.53 -12.15
N SER A 621 11.63 43.92 -13.03
CA SER A 621 10.21 43.60 -12.95
C SER A 621 9.61 43.44 -14.35
N THR A 622 8.64 42.54 -14.50
CA THR A 622 7.76 42.51 -15.67
C THR A 622 6.37 42.92 -15.22
N MET A 623 5.83 44.01 -15.76
CA MET A 623 4.53 44.56 -15.39
C MET A 623 3.44 43.99 -16.32
N PRO A 624 2.58 43.07 -15.84
CA PRO A 624 1.61 42.38 -16.68
C PRO A 624 0.49 43.33 -17.12
N VAL A 625 0.43 43.62 -18.42
CA VAL A 625 -0.67 44.39 -19.01
C VAL A 625 -1.88 43.45 -19.17
N ALA A 626 -2.84 43.54 -18.25
CA ALA A 626 -4.00 42.65 -18.25
C ALA A 626 -4.86 42.86 -19.50
N GLY A 627 -5.06 41.78 -20.27
CA GLY A 627 -5.73 41.82 -21.59
C GLY A 627 -4.78 41.93 -22.78
N ALA A 628 -3.55 41.42 -22.67
CA ALA A 628 -2.50 41.51 -23.69
C ALA A 628 -2.83 40.91 -25.09
N ASP A 629 -3.96 40.22 -25.26
CA ASP A 629 -4.49 39.85 -26.58
C ASP A 629 -4.97 41.07 -27.40
N ASP A 630 -5.11 42.25 -26.79
CA ASP A 630 -5.44 43.52 -27.44
C ASP A 630 -4.20 44.42 -27.64
N PRO A 631 -3.66 44.54 -28.87
CA PRO A 631 -2.45 45.32 -29.16
C PRO A 631 -2.65 46.85 -29.12
N ALA A 632 -3.79 47.34 -28.63
CA ALA A 632 -4.14 48.76 -28.57
C ALA A 632 -3.63 49.52 -27.33
N ALA A 633 -2.67 48.97 -26.57
CA ALA A 633 -2.14 49.55 -25.33
C ALA A 633 -1.41 50.89 -25.58
N VAL A 634 -2.14 52.01 -25.50
CA VAL A 634 -1.54 53.35 -25.62
C VAL A 634 -0.75 53.63 -24.35
N LEU A 635 0.57 53.72 -24.48
CA LEU A 635 1.45 54.29 -23.46
C LEU A 635 1.29 55.82 -23.49
N VAL A 636 0.94 56.42 -22.35
CA VAL A 636 0.97 57.87 -22.19
C VAL A 636 1.92 58.23 -21.05
N PRO A 637 3.15 58.68 -21.36
CA PRO A 637 4.05 59.21 -20.35
C PRO A 637 3.56 60.59 -19.91
N ASP A 638 3.71 60.88 -18.62
CA ASP A 638 3.57 62.25 -18.13
C ASP A 638 4.88 63.02 -18.35
N PRO A 639 4.88 64.18 -19.03
CA PRO A 639 6.06 65.04 -19.15
C PRO A 639 6.53 65.61 -17.79
N GLU A 640 5.67 65.75 -16.79
CA GLU A 640 5.96 66.53 -15.57
C GLU A 640 6.20 65.67 -14.32
N ALA A 641 5.47 64.58 -14.10
CA ALA A 641 5.86 63.56 -13.12
C ALA A 641 6.73 62.49 -13.77
N GLU A 642 8.05 62.59 -13.53
CA GLU A 642 9.07 61.59 -13.86
C GLU A 642 8.68 60.16 -13.46
N ASP A 643 7.92 60.01 -12.37
CA ASP A 643 7.55 58.74 -11.76
C ASP A 643 6.31 58.03 -12.36
N THR A 644 5.53 58.68 -13.25
CA THR A 644 4.17 58.22 -13.61
C THR A 644 4.00 57.79 -15.08
N MET A 645 3.41 56.62 -15.29
CA MET A 645 3.13 56.04 -16.60
C MET A 645 1.69 55.51 -16.66
N VAL A 646 0.93 55.93 -17.68
CA VAL A 646 -0.45 55.47 -17.90
C VAL A 646 -0.50 54.47 -19.06
N VAL A 647 -1.15 53.32 -18.84
CA VAL A 647 -1.34 52.26 -19.84
C VAL A 647 -2.82 51.91 -19.92
N ALA A 648 -3.38 51.79 -21.12
CA ALA A 648 -4.79 51.47 -21.30
C ALA A 648 -5.00 50.34 -22.35
N PRO A 649 -5.03 49.07 -21.91
CA PRO A 649 -5.51 47.96 -22.74
C PRO A 649 -7.06 47.95 -22.76
N GLY A 650 -7.66 47.88 -23.95
CA GLY A 650 -9.09 47.91 -24.14
C GLY A 650 -9.80 49.08 -23.43
N SER A 651 -10.68 48.76 -22.48
CA SER A 651 -11.49 49.71 -21.71
C SER A 651 -10.91 50.10 -20.35
N ALA A 652 -9.84 49.43 -19.89
CA ALA A 652 -9.23 49.66 -18.59
C ALA A 652 -8.18 50.79 -18.64
N LEU A 653 -7.78 51.28 -17.47
CA LEU A 653 -6.69 52.23 -17.32
C LEU A 653 -5.87 51.89 -16.07
N PHE A 654 -4.57 51.74 -16.26
CA PHE A 654 -3.61 51.37 -15.23
C PHE A 654 -2.64 52.53 -15.04
N VAL A 655 -2.51 53.01 -13.79
CA VAL A 655 -1.53 54.03 -13.44
C VAL A 655 -0.38 53.34 -12.71
N TYR A 656 0.73 53.19 -13.43
CA TYR A 656 1.98 52.70 -12.89
C TYR A 656 2.74 53.89 -12.28
N ARG A 657 3.17 53.74 -11.03
CA ARG A 657 4.28 54.53 -10.49
C ARG A 657 5.52 53.66 -10.58
N LEU A 658 6.58 54.16 -11.21
CA LEU A 658 7.77 53.38 -11.54
C LEU A 658 8.47 52.81 -10.30
N TYR A 659 8.38 53.52 -9.17
CA TYR A 659 8.91 53.12 -7.86
C TYR A 659 7.89 52.39 -6.95
N SER A 660 6.74 51.95 -7.48
CA SER A 660 5.74 51.17 -6.72
C SER A 660 5.74 49.71 -7.17
N PRO A 661 5.96 48.73 -6.28
CA PRO A 661 5.90 47.30 -6.62
C PRO A 661 4.47 46.80 -6.89
N THR A 662 3.46 47.68 -6.79
CA THR A 662 2.07 47.41 -7.17
C THR A 662 1.52 48.56 -8.02
N PRO A 663 0.87 48.29 -9.16
CA PRO A 663 0.19 49.32 -9.95
C PRO A 663 -1.06 49.83 -9.22
N VAL A 664 -1.41 51.10 -9.42
CA VAL A 664 -2.68 51.64 -8.95
C VAL A 664 -3.72 51.41 -10.05
N PHE A 665 -4.68 50.54 -9.77
CA PHE A 665 -5.82 50.31 -10.66
C PHE A 665 -6.84 51.44 -10.51
N GLU A 666 -7.04 52.23 -11.56
CA GLU A 666 -7.94 53.38 -11.56
C GLU A 666 -8.95 53.30 -12.71
N THR A 667 -10.16 52.82 -12.42
CA THR A 667 -11.25 52.83 -13.39
C THR A 667 -11.71 54.26 -13.66
N VAL A 668 -11.48 54.75 -14.88
CA VAL A 668 -11.99 56.06 -15.34
C VAL A 668 -13.52 56.12 -15.16
N PRO A 669 -14.09 57.00 -14.31
CA PRO A 669 -15.52 56.99 -14.00
C PRO A 669 -16.36 57.32 -15.25
N GLY A 670 -17.33 56.47 -15.59
CA GLY A 670 -18.27 56.74 -16.68
C GLY A 670 -17.61 56.89 -18.06
N ARG A 671 -16.51 56.17 -18.32
CA ARG A 671 -15.83 56.14 -19.61
C ARG A 671 -16.68 55.46 -20.68
N ASP A 672 -16.91 56.12 -21.81
CA ASP A 672 -17.56 55.53 -22.98
C ASP A 672 -16.56 54.68 -23.78
N ALA A 673 -17.06 53.56 -24.35
CA ALA A 673 -16.23 52.56 -25.04
C ALA A 673 -15.58 53.05 -26.35
N ASP A 674 -16.01 54.19 -26.89
CA ASP A 674 -15.41 54.84 -28.07
C ASP A 674 -14.23 55.76 -27.72
N THR A 675 -13.87 55.90 -26.43
CA THR A 675 -12.78 56.79 -25.98
C THR A 675 -11.46 56.07 -25.77
N ARG A 676 -10.38 56.62 -26.33
CA ARG A 676 -8.98 56.17 -26.16
C ARG A 676 -8.17 57.25 -25.43
N PRO A 677 -7.17 56.93 -24.59
CA PRO A 677 -6.30 57.96 -24.01
C PRO A 677 -5.32 58.46 -25.07
N VAL A 678 -4.95 59.74 -25.00
CA VAL A 678 -4.07 60.38 -25.99
C VAL A 678 -3.01 61.31 -25.39
N SER A 679 -3.20 61.84 -24.18
CA SER A 679 -2.23 62.70 -23.52
C SER A 679 -2.46 62.76 -22.00
N VAL A 680 -1.44 63.15 -21.23
CA VAL A 680 -1.45 63.30 -19.76
C VAL A 680 -0.68 64.58 -19.40
N SER A 681 -1.09 65.26 -18.33
CA SER A 681 -0.60 66.61 -17.97
C SER A 681 -0.81 66.94 -16.47
N ASP A 682 -0.11 67.95 -15.94
CA ASP A 682 -0.14 68.43 -14.53
C ASP A 682 0.19 67.32 -13.52
N GLY A 683 1.43 66.80 -13.58
CA GLY A 683 1.89 65.74 -12.67
C GLY A 683 1.03 64.48 -12.68
N GLY A 684 0.40 64.20 -13.82
CA GLY A 684 -0.47 63.06 -14.05
C GLY A 684 -1.93 63.30 -13.66
N ARG A 685 -2.30 64.50 -13.21
CA ARG A 685 -3.66 64.85 -12.78
C ARG A 685 -4.68 64.78 -13.92
N PHE A 686 -4.35 65.35 -15.08
CA PHE A 686 -5.25 65.40 -16.22
C PHE A 686 -4.97 64.25 -17.18
N VAL A 687 -5.98 63.40 -17.41
CA VAL A 687 -5.95 62.37 -18.45
C VAL A 687 -6.83 62.84 -19.61
N VAL A 688 -6.23 62.96 -20.79
CA VAL A 688 -6.88 63.40 -22.02
C VAL A 688 -7.32 62.18 -22.81
N LEU A 689 -8.61 62.13 -23.10
CA LEU A 689 -9.25 61.09 -23.89
C LEU A 689 -9.76 61.67 -25.21
N ARG A 690 -9.63 60.92 -26.31
CA ARG A 690 -10.22 61.25 -27.61
C ARG A 690 -11.23 60.16 -27.99
N THR A 691 -12.41 60.54 -28.47
CA THR A 691 -13.35 59.58 -29.07
C THR A 691 -12.86 59.13 -30.45
N ASP A 692 -13.39 58.01 -30.96
CA ASP A 692 -13.23 57.62 -32.37
C ASP A 692 -13.87 58.65 -33.33
N THR A 693 -14.76 59.51 -32.83
CA THR A 693 -15.30 60.70 -33.54
C THR A 693 -14.41 61.95 -33.44
N GLY A 694 -13.23 61.85 -32.82
CA GLY A 694 -12.23 62.91 -32.72
C GLY A 694 -12.46 63.96 -31.63
N ALA A 695 -13.49 63.82 -30.80
CA ALA A 695 -13.83 64.77 -29.73
C ALA A 695 -12.93 64.57 -28.50
N VAL A 696 -12.45 65.66 -27.89
CA VAL A 696 -11.62 65.61 -26.66
C VAL A 696 -12.50 65.63 -25.40
N ARG A 697 -12.19 64.73 -24.47
CA ARG A 697 -12.62 64.79 -23.07
C ARG A 697 -11.40 64.85 -22.15
N VAL A 698 -11.53 65.56 -21.04
CA VAL A 698 -10.51 65.64 -19.98
C VAL A 698 -11.07 65.06 -18.69
N TRP A 699 -10.29 64.20 -18.03
CA TRP A 699 -10.57 63.71 -16.68
C TRP A 699 -9.54 64.27 -15.70
N ASP A 700 -10.00 65.03 -14.72
CA ASP A 700 -9.19 65.42 -13.56
C ASP A 700 -9.27 64.31 -12.51
N ARG A 701 -8.15 63.60 -12.31
CA ARG A 701 -7.98 62.48 -11.37
C ARG A 701 -8.13 62.88 -9.89
N ASN A 702 -8.02 64.16 -9.56
CA ASN A 702 -8.35 64.66 -8.23
C ASN A 702 -9.88 64.76 -8.02
N THR A 703 -10.72 64.43 -9.02
CA THR A 703 -12.18 64.46 -8.94
C THR A 703 -12.83 63.11 -9.21
N THR A 704 -13.93 62.83 -8.51
CA THR A 704 -14.82 61.69 -8.79
C THR A 704 -15.78 61.95 -9.97
N THR A 705 -15.52 62.98 -10.79
CA THR A 705 -16.42 63.34 -11.91
C THR A 705 -15.96 62.69 -13.22
N PRO A 706 -16.90 62.23 -14.09
CA PRO A 706 -16.55 61.56 -15.34
C PRO A 706 -15.83 62.51 -16.32
N PRO A 707 -15.08 61.97 -17.31
CA PRO A 707 -14.37 62.77 -18.31
C PRO A 707 -15.30 63.77 -19.00
N ARG A 708 -14.96 65.06 -18.93
CA ARG A 708 -15.79 66.17 -19.43
C ARG A 708 -15.39 66.57 -20.84
N PHE A 709 -16.37 66.74 -21.73
CA PHE A 709 -16.14 67.18 -23.11
C PHE A 709 -15.70 68.64 -23.16
N VAL A 710 -14.64 68.91 -23.94
CA VAL A 710 -14.16 70.26 -24.26
C VAL A 710 -14.89 70.76 -25.51
N PRO A 711 -15.69 71.84 -25.47
CA PRO A 711 -16.38 72.35 -26.65
C PRO A 711 -15.44 72.76 -27.78
N GLY A 712 -15.79 72.44 -29.03
CA GLY A 712 -14.99 72.82 -30.21
C GLY A 712 -13.69 72.03 -30.40
N SER A 713 -13.66 70.76 -29.97
CA SER A 713 -12.46 69.90 -29.93
C SER A 713 -12.51 68.70 -30.89
N ALA A 714 -13.02 68.84 -32.10
CA ALA A 714 -12.97 67.78 -33.12
C ALA A 714 -11.58 67.78 -33.80
N VAL A 715 -10.68 66.89 -33.37
CA VAL A 715 -9.23 67.00 -33.64
C VAL A 715 -8.57 65.69 -34.05
N ALA A 716 -7.64 65.79 -35.02
CA ALA A 716 -6.82 64.71 -35.54
C ALA A 716 -5.59 64.44 -34.67
N SER A 717 -5.01 65.48 -34.03
CA SER A 717 -3.86 65.36 -33.12
C SER A 717 -4.04 66.21 -31.86
N VAL A 718 -3.42 65.79 -30.76
CA VAL A 718 -3.39 66.49 -29.46
C VAL A 718 -2.03 66.28 -28.81
N VAL A 719 -1.39 67.35 -28.36
CA VAL A 719 -0.07 67.38 -27.71
C VAL A 719 -0.14 68.30 -26.48
N ALA A 720 0.32 67.84 -25.32
CA ALA A 720 0.42 68.69 -24.13
C ALA A 720 1.46 69.80 -24.32
N THR A 721 1.24 70.96 -23.70
CA THR A 721 2.24 72.06 -23.69
C THR A 721 3.18 71.96 -22.49
N PRO A 722 4.39 72.57 -22.54
CA PRO A 722 5.37 72.54 -21.44
C PRO A 722 4.99 73.35 -20.18
N ASP A 723 3.69 73.59 -19.96
CA ASP A 723 3.14 74.41 -18.87
C ASP A 723 2.09 73.66 -18.03
N GLY A 724 1.96 72.34 -18.23
CA GLY A 724 1.10 71.39 -17.49
C GLY A 724 -0.41 71.59 -17.63
N THR A 725 -0.84 72.78 -18.03
CA THR A 725 -2.20 73.29 -17.86
C THR A 725 -2.93 73.48 -19.18
N HIS A 726 -2.25 73.37 -20.31
CA HIS A 726 -2.86 73.45 -21.63
C HIS A 726 -2.47 72.27 -22.55
N LEU A 727 -3.19 72.14 -23.66
CA LEU A 727 -2.86 71.28 -24.80
C LEU A 727 -2.91 72.11 -26.08
N LEU A 728 -2.12 71.74 -27.08
CA LEU A 728 -2.36 72.11 -28.48
C LEU A 728 -3.07 70.95 -29.18
N ALA A 729 -4.18 71.27 -29.86
CA ALA A 729 -5.00 70.30 -30.56
C ALA A 729 -5.24 70.76 -32.01
N THR A 730 -5.01 69.89 -33.00
CA THR A 730 -5.18 70.22 -34.42
C THR A 730 -6.33 69.46 -35.06
N GLY A 731 -7.19 70.17 -35.80
CA GLY A 731 -8.41 69.60 -36.40
C GLY A 731 -8.79 70.29 -37.71
N PRO A 732 -9.64 69.69 -38.55
CA PRO A 732 -9.93 70.20 -39.90
C PRO A 732 -10.66 71.55 -39.88
N ASP A 733 -10.21 72.49 -40.71
CA ASP A 733 -10.78 73.83 -40.91
C ASP A 733 -11.16 74.04 -42.38
N GLY A 734 -12.15 73.29 -42.84
CA GLY A 734 -12.55 73.27 -44.25
C GLY A 734 -11.51 72.62 -45.14
N SER A 735 -10.65 73.43 -45.78
CA SER A 735 -9.51 72.98 -46.59
C SER A 735 -8.15 73.11 -45.89
N GLY A 736 -8.11 73.75 -44.72
CA GLY A 736 -6.91 73.90 -43.89
C GLY A 736 -7.01 73.13 -42.57
N THR A 737 -6.15 73.47 -41.61
CA THR A 737 -6.16 72.87 -40.27
C THR A 737 -6.22 73.95 -39.18
N LEU A 738 -7.20 73.85 -38.29
CA LEU A 738 -7.34 74.63 -37.07
C LEU A 738 -6.28 74.18 -36.05
N VAL A 739 -5.61 75.12 -35.38
CA VAL A 739 -4.85 74.84 -34.16
C VAL A 739 -5.53 75.57 -33.01
N SER A 740 -5.98 74.81 -32.02
CA SER A 740 -6.57 75.33 -30.80
C SER A 740 -5.71 75.01 -29.59
N ARG A 741 -5.53 75.99 -28.71
CA ARG A 741 -5.03 75.80 -27.35
C ARG A 741 -6.21 75.51 -26.43
N VAL A 742 -6.22 74.32 -25.84
CA VAL A 742 -7.21 73.86 -24.87
C VAL A 742 -6.67 74.13 -23.48
N ASP A 743 -7.46 74.79 -22.63
CA ASP A 743 -7.22 74.96 -21.19
C ASP A 743 -7.82 73.75 -20.43
N LEU A 744 -7.01 73.09 -19.60
CA LEU A 744 -7.40 71.87 -18.88
C LEU A 744 -8.22 72.14 -17.62
N GLU A 745 -8.05 73.30 -16.97
CA GLU A 745 -8.81 73.67 -15.77
C GLU A 745 -10.16 74.30 -16.13
N ALA A 746 -10.15 75.22 -17.10
CA ALA A 746 -11.35 75.90 -17.59
C ALA A 746 -12.16 75.04 -18.58
N LEU A 747 -11.55 74.00 -19.17
CA LEU A 747 -12.13 73.13 -20.20
C LEU A 747 -12.59 73.90 -21.46
N THR A 748 -11.89 74.99 -21.79
CA THR A 748 -12.18 75.86 -22.93
C THR A 748 -11.17 75.68 -24.06
N SER A 749 -11.66 75.61 -25.30
CA SER A 749 -10.84 75.61 -26.52
C SER A 749 -10.72 77.03 -27.08
N THR A 750 -9.50 77.48 -27.37
CA THR A 750 -9.21 78.79 -27.97
C THR A 750 -8.40 78.62 -29.25
N VAL A 751 -8.89 79.13 -30.39
CA VAL A 751 -8.16 79.05 -31.66
C VAL A 751 -6.93 79.96 -31.59
N VAL A 752 -5.74 79.37 -31.76
CA VAL A 752 -4.47 80.13 -31.79
C VAL A 752 -4.00 80.35 -33.23
N ALA A 753 -4.08 79.34 -34.10
CA ALA A 753 -3.66 79.46 -35.50
C ALA A 753 -4.63 78.77 -36.47
N ARG A 754 -4.55 79.16 -37.75
CA ARG A 754 -5.14 78.46 -38.89
C ARG A 754 -4.04 78.18 -39.89
N LEU A 755 -3.88 76.91 -40.26
CA LEU A 755 -2.85 76.41 -41.15
C LEU A 755 -3.44 76.20 -42.55
N PRO A 756 -2.67 76.44 -43.62
CA PRO A 756 -3.21 76.51 -44.98
C PRO A 756 -3.63 75.15 -45.54
N GLU A 757 -3.07 74.04 -45.04
CA GLU A 757 -3.25 72.71 -45.60
C GLU A 757 -3.96 71.77 -44.61
N ALA A 758 -4.74 70.84 -45.14
CA ALA A 758 -5.51 69.87 -44.37
C ALA A 758 -4.62 68.67 -43.99
N GLY A 759 -4.50 68.40 -42.68
CA GLY A 759 -3.63 67.34 -42.14
C GLY A 759 -2.31 67.84 -41.58
N ASP A 760 -2.05 69.16 -41.62
CA ASP A 760 -0.94 69.77 -40.88
C ASP A 760 -1.03 69.43 -39.38
N THR A 761 0.11 69.19 -38.77
CA THR A 761 0.23 68.96 -37.32
C THR A 761 1.03 70.08 -36.69
N ALA A 762 0.64 70.50 -35.49
CA ALA A 762 1.30 71.55 -34.72
C ALA A 762 1.79 70.99 -33.39
N ALA A 763 3.05 71.28 -33.07
CA ALA A 763 3.66 71.02 -31.78
C ALA A 763 4.08 72.36 -31.13
N PRO A 764 4.10 72.47 -29.80
CA PRO A 764 4.67 73.63 -29.11
C PRO A 764 6.17 73.74 -29.35
N THR A 765 6.74 74.89 -29.03
CA THR A 765 8.20 75.09 -28.99
C THR A 765 8.59 75.74 -27.65
N ALA A 766 9.89 75.98 -27.44
CA ALA A 766 10.38 76.64 -26.22
C ALA A 766 9.88 78.09 -26.07
N ASP A 767 9.44 78.71 -27.15
CA ASP A 767 8.76 80.01 -27.16
C ASP A 767 7.25 79.78 -27.38
N PRO A 768 6.37 80.14 -26.42
CA PRO A 768 4.93 79.94 -26.57
C PRO A 768 4.29 80.82 -27.66
N THR A 769 5.03 81.80 -28.21
CA THR A 769 4.63 82.58 -29.40
C THR A 769 5.03 81.91 -30.72
N ARG A 770 5.56 80.67 -30.67
CA ARG A 770 6.07 79.90 -31.82
C ARG A 770 5.52 78.47 -31.81
N LEU A 771 5.05 78.02 -32.96
CA LEU A 771 4.58 76.66 -33.22
C LEU A 771 5.48 75.96 -34.24
N LEU A 772 5.81 74.69 -34.00
CA LEU A 772 6.40 73.83 -35.02
C LEU A 772 5.27 73.19 -35.82
N ILE A 773 5.19 73.50 -37.11
CA ILE A 773 4.22 72.93 -38.03
C ILE A 773 4.90 71.86 -38.89
N THR A 774 4.37 70.64 -38.88
CA THR A 774 4.77 69.54 -39.79
C THR A 774 3.63 69.26 -40.77
N THR A 775 3.90 69.38 -42.06
CA THR A 775 2.96 69.11 -43.16
C THR A 775 2.85 67.60 -43.46
N PRO A 776 1.82 67.13 -44.19
CA PRO A 776 1.63 65.71 -44.51
C PRO A 776 2.75 65.06 -45.34
N ASP A 777 3.55 65.84 -46.08
CA ASP A 777 4.72 65.40 -46.83
C ASP A 777 6.01 65.34 -45.98
N GLY A 778 5.92 65.74 -44.70
CA GLY A 778 7.01 65.72 -43.74
C GLY A 778 7.84 67.00 -43.67
N ALA A 779 7.55 68.04 -44.45
CA ALA A 779 8.23 69.33 -44.32
C ALA A 779 7.92 70.01 -42.97
N ARG A 780 8.90 70.69 -42.39
CA ARG A 780 8.79 71.28 -41.04
C ARG A 780 9.11 72.78 -41.04
N THR A 781 8.18 73.59 -40.53
CA THR A 781 8.32 75.05 -40.44
C THR A 781 8.02 75.55 -39.04
N VAL A 782 8.86 76.46 -38.54
CA VAL A 782 8.57 77.23 -37.33
C VAL A 782 7.70 78.41 -37.75
N ARG A 783 6.54 78.56 -37.12
CA ARG A 783 5.59 79.64 -37.41
C ARG A 783 5.29 80.47 -36.18
N ASP A 784 5.04 81.74 -36.40
CA ASP A 784 4.53 82.67 -35.39
C ASP A 784 3.09 82.28 -35.03
N ALA A 785 2.83 82.03 -33.74
CA ALA A 785 1.57 81.49 -33.24
C ALA A 785 0.39 82.47 -33.38
N THR A 786 0.64 83.77 -33.53
CA THR A 786 -0.41 84.81 -33.61
C THR A 786 -0.72 85.21 -35.06
N THR A 787 0.28 85.17 -35.94
CA THR A 787 0.18 85.65 -37.32
C THR A 787 0.23 84.54 -38.37
N GLY A 788 0.63 83.31 -38.01
CA GLY A 788 0.78 82.18 -38.93
C GLY A 788 1.95 82.31 -39.93
N ALA A 789 2.77 83.36 -39.79
CA ALA A 789 3.92 83.62 -40.64
C ALA A 789 5.04 82.61 -40.38
N VAL A 790 5.70 82.13 -41.44
CA VAL A 790 6.90 81.30 -41.32
C VAL A 790 8.07 82.16 -40.87
N VAL A 791 8.73 81.75 -39.79
CA VAL A 791 9.86 82.44 -39.13
C VAL A 791 11.11 81.56 -39.04
N GLY A 792 10.98 80.25 -39.31
CA GLY A 792 12.11 79.33 -39.46
C GLY A 792 11.71 78.08 -40.24
N ALA A 793 12.70 77.32 -40.69
CA ALA A 793 12.51 75.99 -41.27
C ALA A 793 13.32 74.99 -40.45
N VAL A 794 12.76 73.81 -40.20
CA VAL A 794 13.44 72.70 -39.52
C VAL A 794 13.77 71.65 -40.59
N PRO A 795 15.03 71.18 -40.69
CA PRO A 795 15.39 70.12 -41.63
C PRO A 795 14.54 68.85 -41.41
N THR A 796 14.13 68.18 -42.47
CA THR A 796 13.22 67.02 -42.38
C THR A 796 13.91 65.76 -41.84
N ASP A 797 15.23 65.70 -41.95
CA ASP A 797 16.13 64.73 -41.32
C ASP A 797 16.38 65.00 -39.83
N ALA A 798 16.02 66.18 -39.32
CA ALA A 798 16.12 66.49 -37.90
C ALA A 798 14.97 65.84 -37.11
N GLY A 799 15.31 64.96 -36.17
CA GLY A 799 14.41 64.48 -35.13
C GLY A 799 13.91 65.64 -34.26
N VAL A 800 12.73 65.47 -33.66
CA VAL A 800 12.07 66.48 -32.84
C VAL A 800 11.80 65.86 -31.46
N GLY A 801 12.38 66.45 -30.42
CA GLY A 801 12.28 65.99 -29.04
C GLY A 801 11.55 67.00 -28.13
N LEU A 802 11.36 66.61 -26.87
CA LEU A 802 10.86 67.49 -25.80
C LEU A 802 9.59 68.27 -26.20
N GLN A 803 8.53 67.54 -26.56
CA GLN A 803 7.24 68.08 -27.06
C GLN A 803 7.32 69.02 -28.28
N GLY A 804 8.47 69.13 -28.96
CA GLY A 804 8.69 70.10 -30.04
C GLY A 804 9.60 71.27 -29.66
N THR A 805 10.08 71.36 -28.42
CA THR A 805 10.97 72.44 -27.97
C THR A 805 12.42 72.33 -28.50
N VAL A 806 12.86 71.12 -28.88
CA VAL A 806 14.24 70.87 -29.37
C VAL A 806 14.26 69.99 -30.63
N THR A 807 15.24 70.25 -31.50
CA THR A 807 15.57 69.48 -32.71
C THR A 807 16.93 68.78 -32.58
N VAL A 808 17.08 67.63 -33.24
CA VAL A 808 18.24 66.74 -33.17
C VAL A 808 18.60 66.29 -34.58
N ARG A 809 19.77 66.69 -35.12
CA ARG A 809 20.19 66.37 -36.50
C ARG A 809 21.60 65.81 -36.54
N CYS A 810 21.86 64.82 -37.39
CA CYS A 810 23.21 64.38 -37.71
C CYS A 810 23.89 65.30 -38.75
N ASP A 811 25.09 65.80 -38.44
CA ASP A 811 26.08 66.34 -39.37
C ASP A 811 27.06 65.23 -39.73
N THR A 812 27.07 64.81 -41.00
CA THR A 812 27.84 63.67 -41.51
C THR A 812 29.20 64.08 -42.06
N ASP A 813 29.93 64.92 -41.32
CA ASP A 813 31.23 65.48 -41.71
C ASP A 813 32.20 65.44 -40.51
N PRO A 814 33.50 65.23 -40.77
CA PRO A 814 34.08 63.90 -41.00
C PRO A 814 34.09 62.98 -39.77
N ASP A 815 33.80 63.51 -38.57
CA ASP A 815 33.81 62.79 -37.29
C ASP A 815 32.42 62.23 -36.90
N GLU A 816 31.38 62.54 -37.68
CA GLU A 816 29.94 62.36 -37.37
C GLU A 816 29.52 63.08 -36.07
N THR A 817 28.67 64.11 -36.17
CA THR A 817 28.25 64.90 -35.00
C THR A 817 26.73 65.07 -34.93
N VAL A 818 26.13 64.79 -33.76
CA VAL A 818 24.73 65.14 -33.48
C VAL A 818 24.67 66.59 -33.01
N VAL A 819 23.92 67.39 -33.76
CA VAL A 819 23.63 68.79 -33.49
C VAL A 819 22.28 68.86 -32.77
N VAL A 820 22.28 69.42 -31.56
CA VAL A 820 21.06 69.66 -30.77
C VAL A 820 20.77 71.15 -30.81
N ALA A 821 19.60 71.53 -31.31
CA ALA A 821 19.23 72.93 -31.53
C ALA A 821 17.82 73.26 -31.03
N ASP A 822 17.64 74.47 -30.53
CA ASP A 822 16.34 75.01 -30.11
C ASP A 822 15.38 75.12 -31.30
N THR A 823 14.17 74.55 -31.21
CA THR A 823 13.23 74.53 -32.34
C THR A 823 12.70 75.93 -32.69
N ALA A 824 12.49 76.79 -31.69
CA ALA A 824 11.84 78.09 -31.89
C ALA A 824 12.73 79.08 -32.66
N THR A 825 14.05 78.95 -32.45
CA THR A 825 15.07 79.89 -32.94
C THR A 825 16.06 79.29 -33.93
N GLY A 826 16.15 77.95 -34.03
CA GLY A 826 17.22 77.25 -34.74
C GLY A 826 18.60 77.35 -34.08
N ALA A 827 18.70 77.92 -32.87
CA ALA A 827 19.96 78.12 -32.18
C ALA A 827 20.55 76.80 -31.68
N VAL A 828 21.75 76.45 -32.12
CA VAL A 828 22.46 75.25 -31.66
C VAL A 828 22.75 75.37 -30.16
N ARG A 829 22.18 74.45 -29.37
CA ARG A 829 22.40 74.31 -27.93
C ARG A 829 23.71 73.58 -27.64
N THR A 830 24.00 72.50 -28.38
CA THR A 830 25.28 71.77 -28.29
C THR A 830 25.56 70.95 -29.56
N ARG A 831 26.82 70.52 -29.72
CA ARG A 831 27.29 69.56 -30.74
C ARG A 831 27.99 68.40 -30.04
N VAL A 832 27.48 67.19 -30.25
CA VAL A 832 28.02 65.95 -29.71
C VAL A 832 28.70 65.18 -30.84
N PRO A 833 30.04 65.02 -30.88
CA PRO A 833 30.65 64.06 -31.77
C PRO A 833 30.22 62.65 -31.36
N THR A 834 29.85 61.80 -32.32
CA THR A 834 29.46 60.40 -32.11
C THR A 834 30.56 59.45 -32.58
N GLY A 835 31.34 59.80 -33.60
CA GLY A 835 32.37 58.95 -34.18
C GLY A 835 31.84 58.09 -35.33
N PRO A 836 32.72 57.35 -36.03
CA PRO A 836 32.36 56.64 -37.25
C PRO A 836 31.21 55.65 -37.02
N HIS A 837 30.19 55.76 -37.86
CA HIS A 837 28.92 55.03 -37.83
C HIS A 837 27.90 55.45 -36.75
N GLY A 838 28.21 56.41 -35.88
CA GLY A 838 27.29 56.90 -34.84
C GLY A 838 26.02 57.59 -35.38
N CYS A 839 26.04 58.05 -36.63
CA CYS A 839 24.94 58.67 -37.37
C CYS A 839 24.41 57.81 -38.53
N ALA A 840 24.71 56.50 -38.56
CA ALA A 840 24.39 55.58 -39.66
C ALA A 840 22.89 55.23 -39.80
N GLY A 841 22.06 56.22 -40.16
CA GLY A 841 20.64 56.04 -40.49
C GLY A 841 19.73 55.77 -39.29
N ARG A 842 20.13 56.18 -38.08
CA ARG A 842 19.42 55.91 -36.82
C ARG A 842 18.97 57.21 -36.15
N PRO A 843 17.71 57.30 -35.66
CA PRO A 843 17.26 58.47 -34.92
C PRO A 843 17.89 58.50 -33.53
N ALA A 844 18.71 59.51 -33.26
CA ALA A 844 19.14 59.84 -31.90
C ALA A 844 18.00 60.56 -31.17
N MET A 845 17.71 60.13 -29.93
CA MET A 845 16.60 60.59 -29.10
C MET A 845 17.11 61.48 -27.97
N ILE A 846 16.29 62.42 -27.49
CA ILE A 846 16.57 63.18 -26.26
C ILE A 846 15.57 62.77 -25.17
N THR A 847 16.09 62.57 -23.96
CA THR A 847 15.36 62.28 -22.72
C THR A 847 14.31 63.33 -22.39
N ALA A 848 13.27 62.97 -21.62
CA ALA A 848 12.16 63.87 -21.29
C ALA A 848 12.58 65.10 -20.44
N GLU A 849 13.62 64.97 -19.63
CA GLU A 849 14.31 66.03 -18.88
C GLU A 849 15.17 66.96 -19.76
N GLY A 850 15.54 66.53 -20.96
CA GLY A 850 16.36 67.29 -21.91
C GLY A 850 17.86 67.35 -21.60
N ALA A 851 18.32 66.65 -20.56
CA ALA A 851 19.72 66.62 -20.13
C ALA A 851 20.58 65.57 -20.86
N HIS A 852 19.97 64.54 -21.45
CA HIS A 852 20.70 63.43 -22.06
C HIS A 852 20.22 63.09 -23.48
N LEU A 853 21.17 62.82 -24.38
CA LEU A 853 20.98 62.28 -25.74
C LEU A 853 21.22 60.76 -25.71
N VAL A 854 20.44 59.97 -26.47
CA VAL A 854 20.52 58.51 -26.49
C VAL A 854 20.44 57.95 -27.91
N TRP A 855 21.27 56.96 -28.26
CA TRP A 855 21.14 56.17 -29.49
C TRP A 855 21.46 54.69 -29.29
N LEU A 856 20.94 53.86 -30.19
CA LEU A 856 21.15 52.41 -30.24
C LEU A 856 22.31 52.06 -31.19
N GLU A 857 23.25 51.23 -30.74
CA GLU A 857 24.35 50.68 -31.53
C GLU A 857 24.10 49.20 -31.87
N GLY A 858 24.83 48.60 -32.82
CA GLY A 858 24.62 47.20 -33.25
C GLY A 858 23.29 46.92 -33.98
N ALA A 859 23.17 45.79 -34.67
CA ALA A 859 21.92 45.43 -35.37
C ALA A 859 20.95 44.71 -34.41
N PRO A 860 19.64 45.06 -34.40
CA PRO A 860 18.65 44.38 -33.56
C PRO A 860 18.66 42.86 -33.72
N GLY A 861 18.45 42.13 -32.62
CA GLY A 861 18.35 40.67 -32.61
C GLY A 861 19.64 39.88 -32.90
N THR A 862 20.82 40.52 -32.94
CA THR A 862 22.10 39.82 -33.13
C THR A 862 22.75 39.27 -31.85
N SER A 863 22.31 39.74 -30.68
CA SER A 863 22.80 39.41 -29.33
C SER A 863 21.63 39.38 -28.35
N ALA A 864 21.84 38.93 -27.10
CA ALA A 864 20.79 38.99 -26.07
C ALA A 864 20.53 40.43 -25.62
N THR A 865 21.60 41.23 -25.55
CA THR A 865 21.50 42.65 -25.24
C THR A 865 22.12 43.49 -26.34
N GLN A 866 21.50 44.65 -26.61
CA GLN A 866 21.96 45.63 -27.57
C GLN A 866 22.60 46.82 -26.81
N PRO A 867 23.75 47.34 -27.27
CA PRO A 867 24.36 48.51 -26.64
C PRO A 867 23.59 49.79 -26.98
N ILE A 868 23.44 50.65 -25.96
CA ILE A 868 23.01 52.03 -26.08
C ILE A 868 24.14 52.96 -25.66
N GLN A 869 24.29 54.09 -26.35
CA GLN A 869 25.10 55.20 -25.88
C GLN A 869 24.17 56.29 -25.35
N VAL A 870 24.49 56.78 -24.17
CA VAL A 870 23.95 58.00 -23.58
C VAL A 870 25.05 59.07 -23.60
N VAL A 871 24.68 60.32 -23.87
CA VAL A 871 25.59 61.46 -23.74
C VAL A 871 24.95 62.55 -22.89
N ASP A 872 25.68 62.97 -21.87
CA ASP A 872 25.38 64.13 -21.03
C ASP A 872 25.45 65.40 -21.91
N LEU A 873 24.32 66.03 -22.21
CA LEU A 873 24.29 67.25 -23.04
C LEU A 873 24.99 68.47 -22.40
N PRO A 874 25.03 68.64 -21.05
CA PRO A 874 25.73 69.76 -20.41
C PRO A 874 27.26 69.75 -20.49
N ASP A 875 27.91 68.57 -20.54
CA ASP A 875 29.38 68.45 -20.51
C ASP A 875 29.98 67.50 -21.57
N GLY A 876 29.15 66.86 -22.40
CA GLY A 876 29.55 66.02 -23.52
C GLY A 876 30.05 64.62 -23.14
N ARG A 877 29.96 64.20 -21.86
CA ARG A 877 30.41 62.88 -21.42
C ARG A 877 29.57 61.77 -22.03
N ARG A 878 30.25 60.80 -22.67
CA ARG A 878 29.62 59.57 -23.19
C ARG A 878 29.56 58.47 -22.13
N ARG A 879 28.49 57.70 -22.20
CA ARG A 879 28.08 56.67 -21.24
C ARG A 879 27.46 55.48 -21.98
N ALA A 880 28.20 54.38 -22.09
CA ALA A 880 27.68 53.13 -22.64
C ALA A 880 26.84 52.38 -21.59
N ALA A 881 25.74 51.79 -22.06
CA ALA A 881 24.85 50.91 -21.31
C ALA A 881 24.29 49.82 -22.26
N TRP A 882 23.57 48.84 -21.72
CA TRP A 882 23.01 47.73 -22.50
C TRP A 882 21.55 47.49 -22.11
N VAL A 883 20.73 47.13 -23.10
CA VAL A 883 19.29 46.80 -22.97
C VAL A 883 19.01 45.45 -23.65
N PRO A 884 17.92 44.73 -23.36
CA PRO A 884 17.55 43.54 -24.14
C PRO A 884 17.42 43.85 -25.64
N SER A 885 17.65 42.88 -26.52
CA SER A 885 17.65 43.14 -27.97
C SER A 885 16.27 43.15 -28.62
N ALA A 886 15.29 42.46 -28.02
CA ALA A 886 13.88 42.51 -28.45
C ALA A 886 13.26 43.91 -28.31
N SER A 887 13.81 44.73 -27.41
CA SER A 887 13.43 46.11 -27.11
C SER A 887 13.57 47.09 -28.28
N ALA A 888 14.37 46.75 -29.29
CA ALA A 888 14.81 47.71 -30.32
C ALA A 888 13.86 47.88 -31.53
N VAL A 889 12.70 47.20 -31.54
CA VAL A 889 11.75 47.26 -32.67
C VAL A 889 10.77 48.44 -32.50
N MET A 890 11.21 49.64 -32.88
CA MET A 890 10.31 50.80 -33.02
C MET A 890 9.20 50.50 -34.05
N PRO A 891 7.91 50.67 -33.71
CA PRO A 891 6.84 50.56 -34.69
C PRO A 891 6.86 51.75 -35.68
N PRO A 892 6.94 51.52 -37.01
CA PRO A 892 7.03 52.60 -38.00
C PRO A 892 5.63 53.19 -38.32
N SER A 893 5.02 53.88 -37.34
CA SER A 893 3.64 54.37 -37.43
C SER A 893 3.48 55.86 -37.07
N ALA A 894 4.12 56.73 -37.84
CA ALA A 894 3.94 58.20 -37.78
C ALA A 894 2.52 58.71 -38.18
N ALA A 895 1.50 57.85 -38.12
CA ALA A 895 0.12 58.11 -38.55
C ALA A 895 -0.80 58.62 -37.43
N VAL A 896 -0.35 58.56 -36.18
CA VAL A 896 -0.98 59.24 -35.03
C VAL A 896 0.12 59.94 -34.26
N GLY A 897 -0.08 61.22 -33.90
CA GLY A 897 0.96 62.10 -33.35
C GLY A 897 1.47 61.79 -31.94
N ILE A 898 1.32 60.55 -31.47
CA ILE A 898 1.81 60.06 -30.17
C ILE A 898 2.99 59.12 -30.47
N PRO A 899 4.25 59.59 -30.43
CA PRO A 899 5.39 58.70 -30.60
C PRO A 899 5.50 57.77 -29.39
N VAL A 900 5.33 56.47 -29.62
CA VAL A 900 5.52 55.41 -28.60
C VAL A 900 7.03 55.17 -28.40
N ASN A 901 7.74 56.22 -28.00
CA ASN A 901 9.16 56.17 -27.72
C ASN A 901 9.39 55.45 -26.37
N PRO A 902 10.38 54.54 -26.26
CA PRO A 902 10.84 54.09 -24.95
C PRO A 902 11.37 55.29 -24.15
N ARG A 903 10.87 55.47 -22.92
CA ARG A 903 11.32 56.54 -22.02
C ARG A 903 12.63 56.11 -21.36
N PHE A 904 13.72 56.75 -21.76
CA PHE A 904 14.95 56.81 -20.99
C PHE A 904 14.81 57.95 -19.98
N ASP A 905 15.04 57.68 -18.71
CA ASP A 905 14.99 58.67 -17.62
C ASP A 905 16.23 58.49 -16.74
N ILE A 906 17.05 59.53 -16.54
CA ILE A 906 18.44 59.37 -16.07
C ILE A 906 18.74 60.25 -14.85
N ARG A 907 17.89 60.11 -13.83
CA ARG A 907 18.08 60.72 -12.50
C ARG A 907 19.49 60.51 -11.95
N HIS A 908 20.18 61.61 -11.67
CA HIS A 908 21.46 61.66 -10.93
C HIS A 908 22.59 60.71 -11.40
N GLY A 909 22.53 60.23 -12.65
CA GLY A 909 23.51 59.27 -13.19
C GLY A 909 23.22 57.79 -12.91
N GLN A 910 22.05 57.47 -12.35
CA GLN A 910 21.51 56.11 -12.28
C GLN A 910 20.13 56.11 -12.96
N GLY A 911 20.14 55.98 -14.28
CA GLY A 911 18.92 55.92 -15.08
C GLY A 911 18.39 54.50 -15.20
N GLU A 912 17.18 54.27 -14.68
CA GLU A 912 16.39 53.07 -14.94
C GLU A 912 15.74 53.17 -16.32
N LEU A 913 15.46 52.03 -16.94
CA LEU A 913 15.02 52.01 -18.34
C LEU A 913 13.71 51.24 -18.49
N ILE A 914 12.73 51.90 -19.10
CA ILE A 914 11.38 51.36 -19.34
C ILE A 914 11.33 50.83 -20.76
N ASP A 915 11.14 49.53 -20.89
CA ASP A 915 11.13 48.83 -22.17
C ASP A 915 9.76 48.22 -22.51
N HIS A 916 9.43 48.23 -23.80
CA HIS A 916 8.15 47.85 -24.36
C HIS A 916 8.25 46.50 -25.10
N GLY A 917 7.96 45.40 -24.39
CA GLY A 917 7.73 44.11 -25.03
C GLY A 917 6.40 44.11 -25.80
N GLN A 918 6.41 43.74 -27.09
CA GLN A 918 5.21 43.85 -27.95
C GLN A 918 4.02 42.96 -27.55
N VAL A 919 4.21 41.95 -26.68
CA VAL A 919 3.21 40.89 -26.42
C VAL A 919 2.87 40.70 -24.94
N ASP A 920 3.74 41.11 -24.01
CA ASP A 920 3.65 40.70 -22.59
C ASP A 920 3.42 41.83 -21.56
N GLY A 921 3.54 43.08 -22.01
CA GLY A 921 3.60 44.24 -21.14
C GLY A 921 5.02 44.77 -20.95
N LEU A 922 5.20 45.57 -19.90
CA LEU A 922 6.34 46.46 -19.76
C LEU A 922 7.46 45.83 -18.91
N ASN A 923 8.68 45.83 -19.46
CA ASN A 923 9.88 45.44 -18.74
C ASN A 923 10.42 46.69 -18.02
N LEU A 924 10.60 46.58 -16.70
CA LEU A 924 11.33 47.59 -15.91
C LEU A 924 12.76 47.05 -15.71
N LEU A 925 13.74 47.74 -16.28
CA LEU A 925 15.13 47.32 -16.32
C LEU A 925 15.94 48.03 -15.23
N ASP A 926 16.79 47.28 -14.53
CA ASP A 926 17.76 47.84 -13.59
C ASP A 926 18.71 48.80 -14.31
N SER A 927 19.17 49.85 -13.63
CA SER A 927 20.04 50.84 -14.25
C SER A 927 21.36 50.18 -14.69
N PRO A 928 21.66 50.07 -16.00
CA PRO A 928 22.94 49.55 -16.42
C PRO A 928 23.99 50.58 -15.99
N THR A 929 25.00 50.16 -15.21
CA THR A 929 26.04 51.09 -14.74
C THR A 929 26.66 51.79 -15.94
N PHE A 930 26.34 53.06 -16.12
CA PHE A 930 26.77 53.86 -17.26
C PHE A 930 28.29 54.04 -17.23
N ARG A 931 29.00 53.36 -18.14
CA ARG A 931 30.48 53.35 -18.20
C ARG A 931 30.96 54.28 -19.29
N ALA A 932 32.10 54.94 -19.08
CA ALA A 932 32.80 55.56 -20.20
C ALA A 932 33.22 54.44 -21.19
N PRO A 933 32.97 54.58 -22.50
CA PRO A 933 33.36 53.57 -23.48
C PRO A 933 34.88 53.38 -23.47
N SER A 934 35.32 52.13 -23.48
CA SER A 934 36.72 51.73 -23.31
C SER A 934 37.32 51.24 -24.62
N ALA A 935 38.62 51.47 -24.81
CA ALA A 935 39.37 50.87 -25.92
C ALA A 935 39.80 49.41 -25.64
N THR A 936 39.54 48.90 -24.42
CA THR A 936 39.91 47.55 -23.96
C THR A 936 38.85 47.00 -22.98
N PRO A 937 38.37 45.76 -23.16
CA PRO A 937 37.29 45.19 -22.36
C PRO A 937 37.74 44.97 -20.90
N PRO A 938 37.00 45.49 -19.91
CA PRO A 938 37.47 45.52 -18.52
C PRO A 938 37.55 44.11 -17.92
N PRO A 939 38.71 43.66 -17.40
CA PRO A 939 38.75 42.53 -16.50
C PRO A 939 38.10 42.91 -15.17
N VAL A 940 36.78 42.70 -15.11
CA VAL A 940 36.15 42.24 -13.87
C VAL A 940 36.88 40.97 -13.45
N LEU A 941 37.28 40.92 -12.19
CA LEU A 941 37.79 39.73 -11.51
C LEU A 941 37.29 39.79 -10.06
N LYS A 942 36.59 38.75 -9.62
CA LYS A 942 36.12 38.60 -8.22
C LYS A 942 36.93 37.54 -7.47
N GLY A 943 37.34 37.87 -6.24
CA GLY A 943 37.93 36.91 -5.31
C GLY A 943 36.88 36.15 -4.47
N PRO A 944 37.29 35.30 -3.51
CA PRO A 944 36.41 34.60 -2.56
C PRO A 944 35.84 35.55 -1.49
N VAL A 945 36.19 36.83 -1.56
CA VAL A 945 35.47 37.90 -0.87
C VAL A 945 34.35 38.32 -1.82
N ASP A 946 33.17 37.69 -1.69
CA ASP A 946 32.03 37.76 -2.63
C ASP A 946 31.52 39.18 -2.96
N ALA A 947 32.04 40.20 -2.28
CA ALA A 947 31.58 41.58 -2.27
C ALA A 947 32.42 42.59 -3.09
N ILE A 948 33.49 42.18 -3.79
CA ILE A 948 34.40 43.13 -4.48
C ILE A 948 34.67 42.74 -5.95
N ALA A 949 34.50 43.70 -6.87
CA ALA A 949 34.94 43.60 -8.27
C ALA A 949 35.94 44.72 -8.62
N VAL A 950 37.07 44.38 -9.23
CA VAL A 950 38.02 45.38 -9.79
C VAL A 950 37.70 45.63 -11.26
N VAL A 951 37.89 46.86 -11.73
CA VAL A 951 37.76 47.28 -13.13
C VAL A 951 38.92 48.23 -13.47
N PRO A 952 39.92 47.81 -14.25
CA PRO A 952 40.91 48.71 -14.82
C PRO A 952 40.40 49.38 -16.09
N ASP A 953 40.80 50.65 -16.23
CA ASP A 953 40.53 51.56 -17.35
C ASP A 953 41.86 52.14 -17.87
N ALA A 954 41.83 52.91 -18.96
CA ALA A 954 43.03 53.48 -19.60
C ALA A 954 43.83 54.47 -18.71
N THR A 955 43.34 54.77 -17.50
CA THR A 955 43.93 55.73 -16.55
C THR A 955 44.10 55.17 -15.14
N GLY A 956 43.72 53.91 -14.85
CA GLY A 956 43.79 53.34 -13.50
C GLY A 956 43.00 52.05 -13.30
N ALA A 957 42.70 51.72 -12.04
CA ALA A 957 41.80 50.66 -11.62
C ALA A 957 40.86 51.14 -10.51
N THR A 958 39.58 50.76 -10.60
CA THR A 958 38.55 51.09 -9.61
C THR A 958 37.96 49.80 -9.05
N ALA A 959 37.84 49.71 -7.73
CA ALA A 959 37.15 48.62 -7.05
C ALA A 959 35.71 49.02 -6.78
N PHE A 960 34.77 48.09 -6.94
CA PHE A 960 33.33 48.26 -6.78
C PHE A 960 32.75 47.16 -5.88
N ASP A 961 31.57 47.42 -5.32
CA ASP A 961 30.72 46.41 -4.72
C ASP A 961 30.31 45.36 -5.76
N ALA A 962 30.35 44.08 -5.41
CA ALA A 962 29.96 42.98 -6.29
C ALA A 962 28.47 42.94 -6.63
N PHE A 963 27.63 43.60 -5.83
CA PHE A 963 26.16 43.58 -5.88
C PHE A 963 25.51 44.95 -6.09
N GLY A 964 26.31 46.01 -6.33
CA GLY A 964 25.74 47.35 -6.54
C GLY A 964 26.73 48.35 -7.16
N PRO A 965 26.24 49.52 -7.62
CA PRO A 965 27.02 50.51 -8.39
C PRO A 965 28.06 51.30 -7.57
N ARG A 966 28.40 50.84 -6.36
CA ARG A 966 29.19 51.60 -5.39
C ARG A 966 30.69 51.36 -5.58
N ALA A 967 31.43 52.40 -5.98
CA ALA A 967 32.89 52.39 -5.92
C ALA A 967 33.39 52.32 -4.45
N LEU A 968 34.44 51.54 -4.22
CA LEU A 968 35.06 51.24 -2.92
C LEU A 968 36.49 51.79 -2.81
N GLY A 969 37.17 52.00 -3.94
CA GLY A 969 38.52 52.56 -4.02
C GLY A 969 38.97 52.75 -5.48
N ARG A 970 40.01 53.56 -5.71
CA ARG A 970 40.65 53.77 -7.02
C ARG A 970 42.16 53.87 -6.87
N LEU A 971 42.89 53.37 -7.87
CA LEU A 971 44.32 53.45 -8.07
C LEU A 971 44.57 54.03 -9.47
N ASP A 972 45.33 55.11 -9.60
CA ASP A 972 45.64 55.66 -10.92
C ASP A 972 46.86 54.96 -11.55
N ALA A 973 46.87 54.81 -12.86
CA ALA A 973 47.91 54.09 -13.60
C ALA A 973 49.18 54.95 -13.79
N PRO A 974 50.39 54.34 -13.86
CA PRO A 974 51.62 55.07 -14.12
C PRO A 974 51.64 55.65 -15.55
N PRO A 975 52.44 56.70 -15.82
CA PRO A 975 52.58 57.26 -17.16
C PRO A 975 53.09 56.22 -18.18
N GLY A 976 52.20 55.75 -19.05
CA GLY A 976 52.45 54.65 -19.99
C GLY A 976 51.53 53.42 -19.79
N GLY A 977 50.78 53.38 -18.69
CA GLY A 977 49.87 52.28 -18.35
C GLY A 977 50.56 51.02 -17.82
N TRP A 978 49.75 50.02 -17.47
CA TRP A 978 50.22 48.68 -17.10
C TRP A 978 50.23 47.76 -18.34
N SER A 979 51.24 46.88 -18.46
CA SER A 979 51.27 45.92 -19.58
C SER A 979 50.46 44.65 -19.34
N SER A 980 50.20 44.32 -18.08
CA SER A 980 49.36 43.20 -17.65
C SER A 980 48.91 43.46 -16.20
N VAL A 981 47.76 42.90 -15.83
CA VAL A 981 47.15 43.04 -14.50
C VAL A 981 46.52 41.70 -14.08
N LEU A 982 46.52 41.42 -12.79
CA LEU A 982 45.95 40.21 -12.19
C LEU A 982 45.34 40.56 -10.83
N VAL A 983 44.08 40.19 -10.58
CA VAL A 983 43.57 40.07 -9.21
C VAL A 983 43.86 38.66 -8.72
N SER A 984 44.45 38.52 -7.53
CA SER A 984 44.54 37.23 -6.86
C SER A 984 43.30 36.96 -6.01
N PRO A 985 42.53 35.90 -6.29
CA PRO A 985 41.48 35.44 -5.40
C PRO A 985 42.05 35.01 -4.04
N THR A 986 43.13 34.22 -4.04
CA THR A 986 43.66 33.57 -2.82
C THR A 986 44.43 34.52 -1.90
N ALA A 987 45.05 35.57 -2.43
CA ALA A 987 45.72 36.61 -1.62
C ALA A 987 44.83 37.84 -1.32
N GLY A 988 43.71 38.03 -2.04
CA GLY A 988 42.86 39.20 -1.88
C GLY A 988 43.50 40.51 -2.36
N SER A 989 44.42 40.41 -3.33
CA SER A 989 45.25 41.52 -3.82
C SER A 989 45.07 41.81 -5.30
N PHE A 990 45.42 43.01 -5.73
CA PHE A 990 45.54 43.42 -7.13
C PHE A 990 47.02 43.60 -7.48
N LEU A 991 47.44 43.03 -8.60
CA LEU A 991 48.81 43.05 -9.09
C LEU A 991 48.83 43.71 -10.47
N ALA A 992 49.79 44.59 -10.69
CA ALA A 992 49.94 45.33 -11.94
C ALA A 992 51.41 45.38 -12.38
N VAL A 993 51.66 45.10 -13.67
CA VAL A 993 53.00 45.14 -14.24
C VAL A 993 53.30 46.55 -14.76
N ASP A 994 54.14 47.27 -14.01
CA ASP A 994 54.63 48.59 -14.35
C ASP A 994 55.82 48.47 -15.32
N ARG A 995 55.74 49.20 -16.44
CA ARG A 995 56.79 49.33 -17.47
C ARG A 995 57.67 50.57 -17.26
N ALA A 996 57.71 51.13 -16.05
CA ALA A 996 58.47 52.32 -15.70
C ALA A 996 59.92 52.32 -16.24
N PRO A 997 60.45 53.48 -16.66
CA PRO A 997 61.84 53.61 -17.14
C PRO A 997 62.93 53.18 -16.14
N THR A 998 62.57 52.96 -14.87
CA THR A 998 63.43 52.42 -13.81
C THR A 998 63.67 50.90 -13.91
N GLY A 999 62.97 50.21 -14.82
CA GLY A 999 62.98 48.75 -14.98
C GLY A 999 61.61 48.14 -14.69
N PRO A 1000 61.27 47.00 -15.33
CA PRO A 1000 59.97 46.35 -15.16
C PRO A 1000 59.81 45.79 -13.75
N ARG A 1001 58.58 45.87 -13.22
CA ARG A 1001 58.24 45.29 -11.90
C ARG A 1001 56.76 44.97 -11.80
N ILE A 1002 56.41 44.02 -10.93
CA ILE A 1002 55.03 43.75 -10.53
C ILE A 1002 54.78 44.51 -9.23
N ASP A 1003 53.82 45.43 -9.18
CA ASP A 1003 53.40 46.06 -7.94
C ASP A 1003 52.10 45.41 -7.43
N GLU A 1004 52.06 45.02 -6.15
CA GLU A 1004 50.93 44.35 -5.50
C GLU A 1004 50.26 45.26 -4.46
N TYR A 1005 48.93 45.27 -4.44
CA TYR A 1005 48.08 46.20 -3.69
C TYR A 1005 46.92 45.48 -2.98
N ASP A 1006 46.46 45.99 -1.83
CA ASP A 1006 45.30 45.45 -1.09
C ASP A 1006 43.97 45.74 -1.80
N LEU A 1007 42.94 44.92 -1.54
CA LEU A 1007 41.58 45.19 -1.97
C LEU A 1007 40.63 45.44 -0.79
N PRO A 1008 39.63 46.34 -0.93
CA PRO A 1008 39.31 47.13 -2.12
C PRO A 1008 40.03 48.50 -2.19
N ARG A 1009 41.06 48.75 -1.35
CA ARG A 1009 41.59 50.11 -1.13
C ARG A 1009 42.86 50.45 -1.92
N PHE A 1010 43.46 49.50 -2.63
CA PHE A 1010 44.70 49.64 -3.39
C PHE A 1010 45.87 50.21 -2.58
N ARG A 1011 46.04 49.79 -1.32
CA ARG A 1011 47.24 50.12 -0.54
C ARG A 1011 48.40 49.23 -1.01
N PRO A 1012 49.59 49.77 -1.33
CA PRO A 1012 50.71 48.95 -1.77
C PRO A 1012 51.14 47.96 -0.67
N LEU A 1013 51.20 46.69 -1.03
CA LEU A 1013 51.66 45.57 -0.21
C LEU A 1013 53.11 45.20 -0.54
N GLY A 1014 53.45 45.17 -1.83
CA GLY A 1014 54.74 44.66 -2.31
C GLY A 1014 55.10 45.14 -3.70
N SER A 1015 56.35 44.89 -4.08
CA SER A 1015 56.88 45.20 -5.41
C SER A 1015 57.98 44.21 -5.78
N TYR A 1016 57.79 43.49 -6.88
CA TYR A 1016 58.62 42.36 -7.33
C TYR A 1016 59.46 42.81 -8.54
N PRO A 1017 60.80 42.88 -8.42
CA PRO A 1017 61.66 43.33 -9.50
C PRO A 1017 61.82 42.25 -10.57
N LEU A 1018 61.52 42.60 -11.82
CA LEU A 1018 61.60 41.68 -12.95
C LEU A 1018 62.93 41.83 -13.70
N PRO A 1019 63.46 40.77 -14.33
CA PRO A 1019 64.59 40.89 -15.24
C PRO A 1019 64.19 41.70 -16.49
N PRO A 1020 65.15 42.35 -17.19
CA PRO A 1020 64.86 42.96 -18.49
C PRO A 1020 64.46 41.89 -19.51
N SER A 1021 63.23 41.97 -20.02
CA SER A 1021 62.63 41.05 -20.99
C SER A 1021 62.24 41.77 -22.29
N HIS A 1022 62.09 41.02 -23.37
CA HIS A 1022 61.57 41.51 -24.66
C HIS A 1022 60.04 41.46 -24.68
N ASP A 1023 59.47 40.35 -24.20
CA ASP A 1023 58.04 40.20 -24.02
C ASP A 1023 57.59 40.80 -22.67
N PRO A 1024 56.37 41.36 -22.56
CA PRO A 1024 55.82 41.77 -21.28
C PRO A 1024 55.65 40.54 -20.35
N PRO A 1025 56.12 40.62 -19.09
CA PRO A 1025 55.83 39.58 -18.11
C PRO A 1025 54.33 39.43 -17.88
N VAL A 1026 53.88 38.18 -17.78
CA VAL A 1026 52.50 37.82 -17.45
C VAL A 1026 52.51 37.12 -16.10
N VAL A 1027 51.89 37.73 -15.09
CA VAL A 1027 51.68 37.09 -13.79
C VAL A 1027 50.68 35.95 -13.98
N LEU A 1028 51.09 34.71 -13.68
CA LEU A 1028 50.25 33.52 -13.88
C LEU A 1028 49.43 33.19 -12.63
N ALA A 1029 50.02 33.32 -11.44
CA ALA A 1029 49.33 33.19 -10.17
C ALA A 1029 50.06 33.92 -9.03
N ARG A 1030 49.30 34.17 -7.95
CA ARG A 1030 49.77 34.71 -6.68
C ARG A 1030 48.98 34.00 -5.59
N GLY A 1031 49.63 33.08 -4.87
CA GLY A 1031 49.02 32.21 -3.87
C GLY A 1031 49.05 32.80 -2.45
N GLY A 1032 49.27 31.95 -1.45
CA GLY A 1032 49.50 32.40 -0.07
C GLY A 1032 50.89 33.04 0.08
N ASP A 1033 51.92 32.21 0.08
CA ASP A 1033 53.32 32.62 0.32
C ASP A 1033 54.09 33.02 -0.96
N ASP A 1034 53.65 32.57 -2.14
CA ASP A 1034 54.40 32.69 -3.41
C ASP A 1034 53.64 33.44 -4.52
N LEU A 1035 54.40 33.92 -5.51
CA LEU A 1035 53.95 34.48 -6.79
C LEU A 1035 54.70 33.78 -7.93
N VAL A 1036 54.06 33.58 -9.09
CA VAL A 1036 54.73 33.08 -10.30
C VAL A 1036 54.36 33.90 -11.55
N ASP A 1037 55.37 34.27 -12.32
CA ASP A 1037 55.27 35.00 -13.59
C ASP A 1037 55.86 34.21 -14.76
N ARG A 1038 55.62 34.68 -16.00
CA ARG A 1038 56.28 34.20 -17.22
C ARG A 1038 56.74 35.37 -18.09
N ALA A 1039 58.02 35.37 -18.47
CA ALA A 1039 58.64 36.31 -19.40
C ALA A 1039 59.72 35.63 -20.26
N ASP A 1040 59.92 36.06 -21.51
CA ASP A 1040 60.95 35.57 -22.46
C ASP A 1040 61.12 34.02 -22.52
N GLY A 1041 60.02 33.27 -22.35
CA GLY A 1041 60.05 31.79 -22.35
C GLY A 1041 60.58 31.14 -21.06
N ALA A 1042 60.57 31.83 -19.92
CA ALA A 1042 60.91 31.28 -18.62
C ALA A 1042 59.85 31.62 -17.55
N LEU A 1043 59.74 30.77 -16.53
CA LEU A 1043 58.94 30.98 -15.32
C LEU A 1043 59.82 31.48 -14.18
N THR A 1044 59.39 32.51 -13.45
CA THR A 1044 60.04 32.94 -12.20
C THR A 1044 59.07 32.87 -11.03
N TRP A 1045 59.48 32.22 -9.95
CA TRP A 1045 58.74 32.23 -8.69
C TRP A 1045 59.37 33.22 -7.71
N PHE A 1046 58.54 34.00 -7.03
CA PHE A 1046 58.93 34.98 -6.01
C PHE A 1046 58.26 34.65 -4.67
N SER A 1047 58.99 34.82 -3.56
CA SER A 1047 58.39 34.82 -2.22
C SER A 1047 57.66 36.16 -2.00
N ALA A 1048 56.40 36.11 -1.62
CA ALA A 1048 55.58 37.28 -1.31
C ALA A 1048 55.88 37.91 0.06
N THR A 1049 56.64 37.21 0.91
CA THR A 1049 57.16 37.75 2.17
C THR A 1049 58.49 38.49 2.04
N SER A 1050 59.23 38.29 0.94
CA SER A 1050 60.53 38.92 0.69
C SER A 1050 60.65 39.69 -0.63
N HIS A 1051 59.66 39.55 -1.51
CA HIS A 1051 59.58 40.06 -2.88
C HIS A 1051 60.81 39.71 -3.75
N ARG A 1052 61.42 38.54 -3.51
CA ARG A 1052 62.62 38.06 -4.23
C ARG A 1052 62.37 36.73 -4.92
N PRO A 1053 63.05 36.45 -6.06
CA PRO A 1053 63.04 35.15 -6.69
C PRO A 1053 63.46 34.04 -5.71
N LEU A 1054 62.68 32.96 -5.66
CA LEU A 1054 62.99 31.75 -4.89
C LEU A 1054 64.11 30.93 -5.53
N ALA A 1055 64.18 30.97 -6.86
CA ALA A 1055 65.09 30.19 -7.70
C ALA A 1055 65.44 30.97 -8.98
N PRO A 1056 66.46 30.56 -9.74
CA PRO A 1056 66.70 31.07 -11.09
C PRO A 1056 65.49 30.78 -12.00
N PRO A 1057 65.20 31.63 -13.02
CA PRO A 1057 64.10 31.39 -13.95
C PRO A 1057 64.22 30.04 -14.66
N VAL A 1058 63.11 29.30 -14.73
CA VAL A 1058 63.01 27.96 -15.31
C VAL A 1058 62.56 28.07 -16.78
N PRO A 1059 63.37 27.69 -17.78
CA PRO A 1059 62.97 27.74 -19.19
C PRO A 1059 61.81 26.78 -19.50
N VAL A 1060 60.84 27.24 -20.30
CA VAL A 1060 59.62 26.50 -20.68
C VAL A 1060 59.19 26.81 -22.12
N GLY A 1061 58.30 25.99 -22.69
CA GLY A 1061 57.63 26.31 -23.95
C GLY A 1061 56.77 27.59 -23.91
N THR A 1062 56.57 28.21 -25.08
CA THR A 1062 55.70 29.40 -25.26
C THR A 1062 54.20 29.08 -25.23
N GLY A 1063 53.81 27.80 -25.19
CA GLY A 1063 52.43 27.33 -25.24
C GLY A 1063 51.56 27.76 -24.05
N ALA A 1064 50.33 27.26 -24.01
CA ALA A 1064 49.38 27.54 -22.94
C ALA A 1064 49.96 27.12 -21.57
N ALA A 1065 49.80 27.98 -20.56
CA ALA A 1065 50.26 27.74 -19.20
C ALA A 1065 49.10 27.92 -18.20
N ALA A 1066 49.05 27.06 -17.19
CA ALA A 1066 48.08 27.10 -16.10
C ALA A 1066 48.83 26.93 -14.77
N ALA A 1067 48.74 27.91 -13.89
CA ALA A 1067 49.34 27.87 -12.56
C ALA A 1067 48.34 27.32 -11.53
N SER A 1068 48.83 26.69 -10.46
CA SER A 1068 48.02 26.22 -9.34
C SER A 1068 47.55 27.41 -8.47
N PRO A 1069 46.42 27.30 -7.72
CA PRO A 1069 45.86 28.41 -6.94
C PRO A 1069 46.74 28.93 -5.79
N ASP A 1070 47.71 28.12 -5.37
CA ASP A 1070 48.76 28.43 -4.38
C ASP A 1070 50.06 28.95 -5.01
N ALA A 1071 50.13 29.07 -6.34
CA ALA A 1071 51.30 29.39 -7.16
C ALA A 1071 52.49 28.41 -7.08
N SER A 1072 52.38 27.28 -6.36
CA SER A 1072 53.51 26.37 -6.12
C SER A 1072 53.94 25.58 -7.37
N GLN A 1073 53.04 25.39 -8.34
CA GLN A 1073 53.26 24.65 -9.57
C GLN A 1073 52.66 25.34 -10.80
N VAL A 1074 53.24 25.09 -11.97
CA VAL A 1074 52.73 25.55 -13.27
C VAL A 1074 52.77 24.41 -14.28
N ALA A 1075 51.64 24.11 -14.91
CA ALA A 1075 51.55 23.23 -16.06
C ALA A 1075 51.73 24.07 -17.33
N VAL A 1076 52.67 23.69 -18.21
CA VAL A 1076 52.89 24.32 -19.53
C VAL A 1076 52.73 23.27 -20.62
N ARG A 1077 51.91 23.56 -21.63
CA ARG A 1077 51.73 22.69 -22.80
C ARG A 1077 52.90 22.88 -23.77
N GLU A 1078 53.53 21.77 -24.10
CA GLU A 1078 54.66 21.67 -25.02
C GLU A 1078 54.29 20.76 -26.21
N PRO A 1079 55.06 20.75 -27.32
CA PRO A 1079 54.76 19.91 -28.48
C PRO A 1079 54.74 18.41 -28.13
N GLY A 1080 53.53 17.84 -27.98
CA GLY A 1080 53.31 16.43 -27.64
C GLY A 1080 53.25 16.11 -26.13
N ALA A 1081 53.31 17.11 -25.25
CA ALA A 1081 53.28 16.89 -23.79
C ALA A 1081 52.71 18.08 -23.00
N ILE A 1082 52.43 17.86 -21.72
CA ILE A 1082 52.30 18.93 -20.72
C ILE A 1082 53.41 18.71 -19.68
N GLY A 1083 54.32 19.68 -19.55
CA GLY A 1083 55.31 19.72 -18.48
C GLY A 1083 54.71 20.36 -17.23
N LEU A 1084 54.97 19.79 -16.06
CA LEU A 1084 54.59 20.33 -14.76
C LEU A 1084 55.86 20.84 -14.07
N PHE A 1085 55.90 22.12 -13.73
CA PHE A 1085 57.08 22.84 -13.24
C PHE A 1085 56.84 23.42 -11.84
N SER A 1086 57.94 23.69 -11.13
CA SER A 1086 58.02 24.25 -9.77
C SER A 1086 59.28 25.12 -9.66
N PRO A 1087 59.53 25.83 -8.54
CA PRO A 1087 60.80 26.54 -8.31
C PRO A 1087 62.05 25.65 -8.44
N GLY A 1088 61.93 24.33 -8.26
CA GLY A 1088 63.02 23.37 -8.44
C GLY A 1088 63.25 22.91 -9.88
N GLY A 1089 62.48 23.42 -10.86
CA GLY A 1089 62.45 22.93 -12.23
C GLY A 1089 61.27 21.99 -12.51
N ILE A 1090 61.41 21.12 -13.51
CA ILE A 1090 60.35 20.19 -13.94
C ILE A 1090 60.12 19.08 -12.89
N VAL A 1091 58.86 18.94 -12.47
CA VAL A 1091 58.36 17.94 -11.52
C VAL A 1091 57.94 16.66 -12.26
N ALA A 1092 57.23 16.82 -13.38
CA ALA A 1092 56.73 15.72 -14.21
C ALA A 1092 56.48 16.17 -15.65
N SER A 1093 56.28 15.22 -16.57
CA SER A 1093 55.85 15.48 -17.94
C SER A 1093 54.84 14.41 -18.38
N PHE A 1094 53.75 14.83 -19.02
CA PHE A 1094 52.61 13.98 -19.37
C PHE A 1094 52.41 13.97 -20.88
N PRO A 1095 52.40 12.81 -21.56
CA PRO A 1095 52.18 12.77 -23.01
C PRO A 1095 50.75 13.20 -23.37
N THR A 1096 50.64 14.01 -24.43
CA THR A 1096 49.37 14.51 -24.98
C THR A 1096 49.39 14.49 -26.51
N THR A 1097 48.27 14.14 -27.12
CA THR A 1097 48.12 14.03 -28.58
C THR A 1097 47.86 15.36 -29.31
N GLY A 1098 47.72 16.47 -28.59
CA GLY A 1098 47.30 17.77 -29.13
C GLY A 1098 48.14 18.97 -28.71
N ALA A 1099 48.13 20.01 -29.54
CA ALA A 1099 48.98 21.19 -29.39
C ALA A 1099 48.26 22.45 -28.84
N ALA A 1100 46.94 22.56 -28.94
CA ALA A 1100 46.23 23.85 -28.87
C ALA A 1100 45.13 23.98 -27.79
N GLY A 1101 44.84 22.93 -27.00
CA GLY A 1101 43.78 22.96 -26.00
C GLY A 1101 44.20 23.57 -24.65
N GLY A 1102 43.34 24.44 -24.10
CA GLY A 1102 43.51 25.06 -22.79
C GLY A 1102 43.50 24.08 -21.62
N MET A 1103 43.92 24.56 -20.44
CA MET A 1103 44.16 23.74 -19.23
C MET A 1103 43.75 24.48 -17.96
N LEU A 1104 43.37 23.73 -16.92
CA LEU A 1104 43.25 24.21 -15.54
C LEU A 1104 44.12 23.33 -14.63
N LEU A 1105 44.95 23.95 -13.80
CA LEU A 1105 45.78 23.27 -12.80
C LEU A 1105 45.24 23.54 -11.39
N GLU A 1106 45.00 22.49 -10.64
CA GLU A 1106 44.53 22.49 -9.27
C GLU A 1106 45.50 21.69 -8.39
N ALA A 1107 45.40 21.80 -7.07
CA ALA A 1107 46.40 21.26 -6.12
C ALA A 1107 46.62 19.72 -6.22
N ASN A 1108 45.68 18.97 -6.80
CA ASN A 1108 45.74 17.52 -6.99
C ASN A 1108 45.34 17.04 -8.40
N ARG A 1109 44.93 17.94 -9.29
CA ARG A 1109 44.30 17.62 -10.58
C ARG A 1109 44.75 18.59 -11.67
N LEU A 1110 44.98 18.06 -12.86
CA LEU A 1110 45.16 18.81 -14.09
C LEU A 1110 44.03 18.43 -15.03
N LEU A 1111 43.27 19.42 -15.48
CA LEU A 1111 42.26 19.31 -16.52
C LEU A 1111 42.83 19.86 -17.81
N SER A 1112 42.75 19.11 -18.90
CA SER A 1112 43.18 19.56 -20.23
C SER A 1112 42.20 19.13 -21.31
N VAL A 1113 41.97 19.98 -22.31
CA VAL A 1113 41.40 19.52 -23.59
C VAL A 1113 42.55 19.01 -24.46
N ASP A 1114 42.53 17.73 -24.79
CA ASP A 1114 43.50 17.08 -25.67
C ASP A 1114 42.87 16.76 -27.04
N ASP A 1115 43.68 16.79 -28.10
CA ASP A 1115 43.27 16.51 -29.48
C ASP A 1115 43.21 14.98 -29.73
N PRO A 1116 42.16 14.40 -30.33
CA PRO A 1116 40.99 15.06 -30.95
C PRO A 1116 39.76 15.10 -30.04
N GLY A 1117 39.56 16.21 -29.33
CA GLY A 1117 38.30 16.53 -28.66
C GLY A 1117 38.01 15.68 -27.43
N ASP A 1118 39.00 15.45 -26.56
CA ASP A 1118 38.80 14.81 -25.25
C ASP A 1118 39.09 15.80 -24.11
N LEU A 1119 38.14 15.96 -23.18
CA LEU A 1119 38.40 16.56 -21.88
C LEU A 1119 38.99 15.49 -20.95
N VAL A 1120 40.25 15.68 -20.54
CA VAL A 1120 41.04 14.71 -19.78
C VAL A 1120 41.33 15.25 -18.38
N ALA A 1121 41.00 14.47 -17.36
CA ALA A 1121 41.41 14.72 -15.98
C ALA A 1121 42.62 13.84 -15.63
N ARG A 1122 43.65 14.44 -15.03
CA ARG A 1122 44.94 13.79 -14.69
C ARG A 1122 45.28 14.07 -13.23
N ALA A 1123 45.67 13.05 -12.48
CA ALA A 1123 46.12 13.20 -11.08
C ALA A 1123 47.52 13.84 -11.02
N VAL A 1124 47.66 14.91 -10.26
CA VAL A 1124 48.93 15.62 -10.05
C VAL A 1124 49.64 15.05 -8.81
N PRO A 1125 50.97 14.83 -8.82
CA PRO A 1125 51.91 14.99 -9.94
C PRO A 1125 52.07 13.73 -10.81
N SER A 1126 51.29 12.66 -10.59
CA SER A 1126 51.52 11.34 -11.20
C SER A 1126 51.27 11.27 -12.72
N GLY A 1127 50.47 12.18 -13.27
CA GLY A 1127 50.08 12.20 -14.68
C GLY A 1127 49.03 11.15 -15.06
N ALA A 1128 48.64 10.29 -14.12
CA ALA A 1128 47.67 9.22 -14.35
C ALA A 1128 46.31 9.81 -14.75
N VAL A 1129 45.78 9.42 -15.90
CA VAL A 1129 44.44 9.83 -16.35
C VAL A 1129 43.41 9.20 -15.40
N THR A 1130 42.71 10.05 -14.66
CA THR A 1130 41.65 9.63 -13.72
C THR A 1130 40.30 9.53 -14.41
N ALA A 1131 40.05 10.38 -15.42
CA ALA A 1131 38.85 10.33 -16.27
C ALA A 1131 39.10 10.99 -17.64
N ARG A 1132 38.26 10.65 -18.62
CA ARG A 1132 38.28 11.19 -19.99
C ARG A 1132 36.85 11.22 -20.53
N VAL A 1133 36.44 12.33 -21.14
CA VAL A 1133 35.12 12.47 -21.78
C VAL A 1133 35.26 13.19 -23.12
N PRO A 1134 34.65 12.68 -24.21
CA PRO A 1134 34.66 13.35 -25.50
C PRO A 1134 33.84 14.65 -25.46
N VAL A 1135 34.37 15.70 -26.09
CA VAL A 1135 33.78 17.04 -26.19
C VAL A 1135 33.71 17.50 -27.66
N PRO A 1136 32.85 18.47 -28.02
CA PRO A 1136 32.72 18.94 -29.40
C PRO A 1136 34.04 19.41 -30.03
N THR A 1137 34.23 19.10 -31.31
CA THR A 1137 35.36 19.54 -32.14
C THR A 1137 35.29 21.05 -32.40
N GLY A 1138 35.87 21.82 -31.48
CA GLY A 1138 35.71 23.28 -31.36
C GLY A 1138 35.90 23.78 -29.92
N THR A 1139 35.76 22.88 -28.95
CA THR A 1139 36.05 23.13 -27.52
C THR A 1139 37.51 23.53 -27.32
N GLY A 1140 37.78 24.81 -27.07
CA GLY A 1140 39.13 25.37 -27.06
C GLY A 1140 39.77 25.44 -25.67
N ALA A 1141 38.97 25.60 -24.61
CA ALA A 1141 39.48 25.87 -23.27
C ALA A 1141 38.65 25.20 -22.16
N VAL A 1142 39.34 24.80 -21.08
CA VAL A 1142 38.75 24.66 -19.75
C VAL A 1142 38.78 26.04 -19.10
N LEU A 1143 37.64 26.55 -18.66
CA LEU A 1143 37.51 27.86 -18.02
C LEU A 1143 37.73 27.80 -16.49
N GLY A 1144 37.43 26.67 -15.87
CA GLY A 1144 37.43 26.49 -14.42
C GLY A 1144 36.51 25.35 -14.01
N VAL A 1145 36.00 25.40 -12.78
CA VAL A 1145 35.04 24.42 -12.23
C VAL A 1145 33.79 25.09 -11.65
N ASP A 1146 32.65 24.41 -11.73
CA ASP A 1146 31.40 24.82 -11.10
C ASP A 1146 31.45 24.71 -9.56
N GLY A 1147 30.42 25.22 -8.88
CA GLY A 1147 30.31 25.13 -7.41
C GLY A 1147 30.23 23.70 -6.84
N ALA A 1148 30.23 22.67 -7.68
CA ALA A 1148 30.23 21.25 -7.35
C ALA A 1148 31.44 20.50 -7.97
N ASP A 1149 32.54 21.22 -8.22
CA ASP A 1149 33.82 20.70 -8.72
C ASP A 1149 33.78 20.12 -10.16
N ARG A 1150 32.77 20.50 -10.97
CA ARG A 1150 32.64 20.04 -12.36
C ARG A 1150 33.34 20.97 -13.35
N PRO A 1151 34.24 20.47 -14.22
CA PRO A 1151 34.88 21.28 -15.25
C PRO A 1151 33.88 22.00 -16.16
N VAL A 1152 34.17 23.28 -16.43
CA VAL A 1152 33.44 24.13 -17.38
C VAL A 1152 34.33 24.39 -18.59
N THR A 1153 33.81 24.20 -19.80
CA THR A 1153 34.55 24.42 -21.06
C THR A 1153 33.84 25.40 -21.99
N TRP A 1154 34.60 25.96 -22.94
CA TRP A 1154 34.09 26.86 -23.97
C TRP A 1154 34.36 26.34 -25.39
N ASP A 1155 33.31 26.30 -26.22
CA ASP A 1155 33.40 26.19 -27.68
C ASP A 1155 33.14 27.57 -28.30
N ALA A 1156 34.21 28.19 -28.80
CA ALA A 1156 34.18 29.51 -29.43
C ALA A 1156 33.59 29.50 -30.85
N THR A 1157 33.36 28.32 -31.44
CA THR A 1157 32.78 28.14 -32.79
C THR A 1157 31.27 28.04 -32.71
N LEU A 1158 30.76 27.35 -31.68
CA LEU A 1158 29.33 27.14 -31.42
C LEU A 1158 28.72 28.18 -30.46
N PHE A 1159 29.55 29.06 -29.87
CA PHE A 1159 29.19 29.96 -28.77
C PHE A 1159 28.54 29.21 -27.58
N ARG A 1160 29.08 28.03 -27.23
CA ARG A 1160 28.52 27.15 -26.20
C ARG A 1160 29.45 26.96 -25.01
N LEU A 1161 28.90 27.18 -23.83
CA LEU A 1161 29.54 26.89 -22.55
C LEU A 1161 28.98 25.58 -22.00
N ALA A 1162 29.86 24.62 -21.74
CA ALA A 1162 29.48 23.28 -21.32
C ALA A 1162 30.00 22.95 -19.92
N ILE A 1163 29.16 22.34 -19.08
CA ILE A 1163 29.54 21.85 -17.73
C ILE A 1163 29.56 20.32 -17.78
N TRP A 1164 30.63 19.69 -17.27
CA TRP A 1164 30.91 18.27 -17.46
C TRP A 1164 31.03 17.47 -16.16
N ASP A 1165 30.26 16.39 -16.05
CA ASP A 1165 30.45 15.36 -15.04
C ASP A 1165 31.44 14.33 -15.62
N VAL A 1166 32.73 14.68 -15.55
CA VAL A 1166 33.82 13.90 -16.15
C VAL A 1166 33.94 12.51 -15.49
N ALA A 1167 33.52 12.37 -14.24
CA ALA A 1167 33.47 11.09 -13.54
C ALA A 1167 32.31 10.19 -14.00
N ALA A 1168 31.13 10.75 -14.27
CA ALA A 1168 29.98 10.01 -14.83
C ALA A 1168 30.00 9.91 -16.37
N GLY A 1169 30.99 10.50 -17.04
CA GLY A 1169 31.18 10.36 -18.49
C GLY A 1169 30.27 11.23 -19.36
N ARG A 1170 29.71 12.34 -18.85
CA ARG A 1170 28.59 13.05 -19.49
C ARG A 1170 28.62 14.58 -19.33
N GLN A 1171 27.91 15.26 -20.22
CA GLN A 1171 27.58 16.67 -20.09
C GLN A 1171 26.42 16.88 -19.09
N VAL A 1172 26.41 18.03 -18.40
CA VAL A 1172 25.45 18.40 -17.34
C VAL A 1172 24.69 19.69 -17.66
N ALA A 1173 25.28 20.56 -18.47
CA ALA A 1173 24.65 21.71 -19.09
C ALA A 1173 25.38 22.04 -20.41
N ASP A 1174 24.64 22.62 -21.36
CA ASP A 1174 25.12 23.15 -22.64
C ASP A 1174 24.47 24.52 -22.87
N VAL A 1175 25.05 25.57 -22.29
CA VAL A 1175 24.48 26.92 -22.29
C VAL A 1175 24.84 27.61 -23.61
N PRO A 1176 23.87 27.87 -24.52
CA PRO A 1176 24.13 28.60 -25.74
C PRO A 1176 24.20 30.09 -25.42
N LEU A 1177 25.40 30.66 -25.46
CA LEU A 1177 25.57 32.10 -25.29
C LEU A 1177 25.19 32.84 -26.59
N PRO A 1178 24.83 34.14 -26.52
CA PRO A 1178 24.65 34.95 -27.71
C PRO A 1178 25.97 35.14 -28.46
N PRO A 1179 25.95 35.28 -29.80
CA PRO A 1179 27.13 35.73 -30.54
C PRO A 1179 27.67 37.04 -29.96
N GLY A 1180 28.99 37.12 -29.80
CA GLY A 1180 29.65 38.27 -29.17
C GLY A 1180 29.79 38.20 -27.64
N VAL A 1181 29.15 37.24 -26.96
CA VAL A 1181 29.38 36.97 -25.53
C VAL A 1181 30.47 35.90 -25.38
N ALA A 1182 31.57 36.26 -24.74
CA ALA A 1182 32.70 35.38 -24.49
C ALA A 1182 32.86 35.10 -22.98
N PRO A 1183 32.91 33.83 -22.53
CA PRO A 1183 33.13 33.52 -21.12
C PRO A 1183 34.61 33.64 -20.73
N ARG A 1184 34.84 34.14 -19.51
CA ARG A 1184 36.12 34.24 -18.82
C ARG A 1184 36.23 33.13 -17.74
N PRO A 1185 37.39 32.94 -17.10
CA PRO A 1185 37.60 31.85 -16.15
C PRO A 1185 36.58 31.80 -15.00
N VAL A 1186 36.27 30.59 -14.53
CA VAL A 1186 35.23 30.35 -13.51
C VAL A 1186 35.84 30.37 -12.11
N ALA A 1187 35.30 31.22 -11.24
CA ALA A 1187 35.71 31.36 -9.85
C ALA A 1187 34.50 31.30 -8.91
N GLY A 1188 34.62 30.59 -7.78
CA GLY A 1188 33.57 30.53 -6.74
C GLY A 1188 32.21 30.01 -7.22
N GLY A 1189 32.16 29.13 -8.23
CA GLY A 1189 30.89 28.69 -8.83
C GLY A 1189 30.16 29.79 -9.61
N ARG A 1190 30.90 30.75 -10.18
CA ARG A 1190 30.39 31.79 -11.08
C ARG A 1190 31.20 31.86 -12.36
N ILE A 1191 30.51 31.91 -13.49
CA ILE A 1191 31.09 32.18 -14.80
C ILE A 1191 31.03 33.69 -15.02
N GLU A 1192 32.15 34.31 -15.38
CA GLU A 1192 32.15 35.67 -15.92
C GLU A 1192 31.89 35.61 -17.43
N LEU A 1193 30.96 36.44 -17.91
CA LEU A 1193 30.57 36.57 -19.32
C LEU A 1193 30.87 37.99 -19.79
N ASP A 1194 31.53 38.13 -20.93
CA ASP A 1194 32.05 39.38 -21.46
C ASP A 1194 31.31 39.73 -22.77
N GLU A 1195 30.53 40.82 -22.74
CA GLU A 1195 29.75 41.32 -23.88
C GLU A 1195 30.26 42.74 -24.22
N GLY A 1196 31.36 42.80 -24.98
CA GLY A 1196 32.05 44.05 -25.34
C GLY A 1196 32.71 44.73 -24.15
N ASP A 1197 32.22 45.92 -23.76
CA ASP A 1197 32.72 46.68 -22.60
C ASP A 1197 32.10 46.25 -21.25
N VAL A 1198 31.21 45.25 -21.26
CA VAL A 1198 30.48 44.81 -20.06
C VAL A 1198 30.70 43.33 -19.78
N ALA A 1199 31.61 43.07 -18.86
CA ALA A 1199 31.70 41.80 -18.15
C ALA A 1199 30.68 41.72 -16.99
N PHE A 1200 29.95 40.61 -16.90
CA PHE A 1200 28.96 40.30 -15.85
C PHE A 1200 29.08 38.83 -15.39
N SER A 1201 28.83 38.56 -14.09
CA SER A 1201 28.98 37.19 -13.54
C SER A 1201 27.63 36.47 -13.39
N ILE A 1202 27.46 35.30 -14.02
CA ILE A 1202 26.33 34.39 -13.79
C ILE A 1202 26.72 33.29 -12.79
N PRO A 1203 25.81 32.80 -11.92
CA PRO A 1203 26.10 31.60 -11.14
C PRO A 1203 26.14 30.37 -12.06
N THR A 1204 26.86 29.32 -11.67
CA THR A 1204 26.80 28.01 -12.36
C THR A 1204 25.62 27.16 -11.93
N ASP A 1205 24.93 27.55 -10.86
CA ASP A 1205 23.81 26.81 -10.27
C ASP A 1205 22.46 27.21 -10.91
N ALA A 1206 21.77 26.20 -11.43
CA ALA A 1206 20.47 26.34 -12.08
C ALA A 1206 19.34 26.70 -11.09
N ASP A 1207 19.45 26.33 -9.81
CA ASP A 1207 18.45 26.74 -8.83
C ASP A 1207 18.52 28.26 -8.54
N LEU A 1208 19.71 28.86 -8.62
CA LEU A 1208 19.87 30.32 -8.55
C LEU A 1208 19.31 31.02 -9.80
N TRP A 1209 19.41 30.41 -10.99
CA TRP A 1209 18.73 30.91 -12.19
C TRP A 1209 17.21 30.87 -12.02
N ARG A 1210 16.65 29.74 -11.56
CA ARG A 1210 15.22 29.56 -11.28
C ARG A 1210 14.71 30.60 -10.28
N VAL A 1211 15.43 30.80 -9.16
CA VAL A 1211 15.03 31.77 -8.13
C VAL A 1211 15.00 33.19 -8.68
N ARG A 1212 16.00 33.62 -9.47
CA ARG A 1212 16.00 34.96 -10.07
C ARG A 1212 14.89 35.14 -11.12
N LEU A 1213 14.66 34.16 -11.99
CA LEU A 1213 13.56 34.20 -12.95
C LEU A 1213 12.19 34.23 -12.25
N CYS A 1214 12.04 33.52 -11.14
CA CYS A 1214 10.83 33.58 -10.32
C CYS A 1214 10.64 34.88 -9.53
N GLN A 1215 11.62 35.79 -9.49
CA GLN A 1215 11.39 37.16 -9.00
C GLN A 1215 10.69 38.03 -10.06
N THR A 1216 10.89 37.75 -11.35
CA THR A 1216 10.47 38.62 -12.47
C THR A 1216 9.32 38.07 -13.31
N GLN A 1217 9.07 36.75 -13.23
CA GLN A 1217 8.16 36.01 -14.12
C GLN A 1217 7.23 35.03 -13.35
N ASN A 1218 6.90 35.31 -12.08
CA ASN A 1218 5.95 34.51 -11.30
C ASN A 1218 4.49 34.82 -11.67
N ARG A 1219 3.99 34.23 -12.76
CA ARG A 1219 2.58 34.32 -13.21
C ARG A 1219 1.96 32.96 -13.50
N ASP A 1220 0.66 32.96 -13.78
CA ASP A 1220 -0.04 31.84 -14.40
C ASP A 1220 0.28 31.74 -15.90
N PHE A 1221 0.12 30.53 -16.45
CA PHE A 1221 0.23 30.33 -17.89
C PHE A 1221 -0.90 31.07 -18.63
N SER A 1222 -0.59 31.68 -19.77
CA SER A 1222 -1.54 32.29 -20.70
C SER A 1222 -2.44 31.24 -21.35
N ALA A 1223 -3.47 31.67 -22.08
CA ALA A 1223 -4.33 30.74 -22.83
C ALA A 1223 -3.53 29.98 -23.90
N THR A 1224 -2.63 30.68 -24.60
CA THR A 1224 -1.75 30.12 -25.63
C THR A 1224 -0.75 29.12 -25.06
N GLU A 1225 -0.02 29.50 -24.00
CA GLU A 1225 0.98 28.63 -23.35
C GLU A 1225 0.36 27.30 -22.90
N ARG A 1226 -0.86 27.32 -22.34
CA ARG A 1226 -1.57 26.09 -21.94
C ARG A 1226 -1.87 25.14 -23.09
N THR A 1227 -1.99 25.62 -24.32
CA THR A 1227 -2.16 24.76 -25.51
C THR A 1227 -0.87 24.11 -25.99
N GLU A 1228 0.30 24.59 -25.55
CA GLU A 1228 1.61 24.02 -25.88
C GLU A 1228 2.11 23.02 -24.82
N LEU A 1229 1.50 22.97 -23.63
CA LEU A 1229 1.93 22.08 -22.54
C LEU A 1229 1.76 20.59 -22.92
N PRO A 1230 2.84 19.77 -22.88
CA PRO A 1230 2.75 18.33 -23.12
C PRO A 1230 1.85 17.63 -22.09
N SER A 1231 1.16 16.56 -22.52
CA SER A 1231 0.19 15.85 -21.67
C SER A 1231 0.81 15.36 -20.35
N GLY A 1232 0.19 15.71 -19.22
CA GLY A 1232 0.68 15.36 -17.88
C GLY A 1232 1.71 16.32 -17.29
N THR A 1233 2.02 17.43 -17.97
CA THR A 1233 2.65 18.61 -17.36
C THR A 1233 1.70 19.24 -16.34
N SER A 1234 2.24 19.88 -15.30
CA SER A 1234 1.43 20.65 -14.34
C SER A 1234 0.99 21.98 -14.95
N GLU A 1235 -0.31 22.27 -14.94
CA GLU A 1235 -0.87 23.59 -15.28
C GLU A 1235 -0.66 24.64 -14.17
N VAL A 1236 -0.13 24.23 -13.01
CA VAL A 1236 0.12 25.15 -11.88
C VAL A 1236 1.38 25.98 -12.13
N ARG A 1237 1.25 27.31 -11.99
CA ARG A 1237 2.32 28.35 -12.01
C ARG A 1237 3.74 27.78 -11.84
N PRO A 1238 4.65 27.89 -12.83
CA PRO A 1238 5.99 27.29 -12.75
C PRO A 1238 6.79 27.69 -11.50
N CYS A 1239 6.58 28.91 -11.02
CA CYS A 1239 7.23 29.47 -9.82
C CYS A 1239 6.51 29.22 -8.49
N SER A 1240 5.40 28.46 -8.49
CA SER A 1240 4.90 27.90 -7.24
C SER A 1240 5.91 26.92 -6.67
N LEU A 1241 6.15 26.98 -5.36
CA LEU A 1241 6.73 25.85 -4.64
C LEU A 1241 5.87 24.61 -4.93
N ALA A 1242 6.48 23.43 -4.99
CA ALA A 1242 5.69 22.22 -4.86
C ALA A 1242 5.03 22.24 -3.47
N ASP A 1243 3.75 21.88 -3.39
CA ASP A 1243 2.98 21.90 -2.14
C ASP A 1243 3.62 20.99 -1.06
N GLU A 1244 3.38 21.32 0.21
CA GLU A 1244 3.80 20.53 1.38
C GLU A 1244 3.03 19.18 1.50
#